data_AF-A1ZHE2-F1
#
_entry.id   AF-A1ZHE2-F1
#
_cell.length_a   1.000
_cell.length_b   1.000
_cell.length_c   1.000
_cell.angle_alpha   90.00
_cell.angle_beta   90.00
_cell.angle_gamma   90.00
#
_symmetry.space_group_name_H-M   'P 1'
#
loop_
_entity.id
_entity.type
_entity.pdbx_description
1 polymer ?
#
loop_
_entity_poly.entity_id
_entity_poly.type
_entity_poly.pdbx_seq_one_letter_code
_entity_poly.pdbx_strand_id
1 'polypeptide(L)'
;MNTFKKYSQTLLFCGLLLGIAACQSSKTKIRRQYHILHTLEFDLYQAKKSSDQALEALKRDVKKNGNSREGLERIKRAELLTKKTTRLVNYINKTKQHLVNNAGQGLDPKTHYPKDPLNTHTTQRLMRQKADTLASKLDTQVVWLSKEFIDLDLPKFEPLTKVYQKLSFYQAFFAHDHLGEVLVTLTTFQATVLRYQSEALKKLGAGDLSSDLKFDRKAAFRNAFPEGERYATIYENQFYQVGQNPLSTFSIDVDNASYSNVRRFVNDGQPLPKNAVRVEEMINYFEYDYPQPTPTKDKEGKLQTHPFSVNTEYGTCPWNPHHKLLQIGLQGENLQTKNASPANLVFLVDASGSMDSEDKLPLLKRSFKVLLKQLTDSRTKIAIVAYAGASGLVLPATSVSHREKILTALENIESGGSTAGGEGIELAYKIAQQAFIAGGNNRVILATDGDFNVGLSSDEELMQLISNKRKSGVYLTCLGFGTGNLNDSMMEKLTNAGNGNYYYIDGINEAKKVLAKNLTGTLYAIAKDVKIQLEFNPARVKSYRLVGYENRVLKHRDFKNDQVDAGELGVGHTVTALYEIVPVNRTQPMLADEIPLKYQTTQIDSAALANNELVTIKLRYKRPKENKSRLIEKVVKNKLVTQTSNNFKFATTVAAFGMRLRNSPYVGNTSYQQIYSWGQYAKSVDSNGYRREFLELVKKMIAN
;
A
#
# COMPACT_ATOMS: atom_id res chain seq x y z
N MET A 1 16.71 -7.99 -39.58
CA MET A 1 15.67 -8.90 -39.06
C MET A 1 15.13 -8.55 -37.67
N ASN A 2 15.91 -7.97 -36.74
CA ASN A 2 15.42 -7.60 -35.39
C ASN A 2 14.56 -6.31 -35.30
N THR A 3 14.57 -5.45 -36.31
CA THR A 3 13.68 -4.27 -36.40
C THR A 3 12.29 -4.62 -36.93
N PHE A 4 12.18 -5.64 -37.80
CA PHE A 4 10.90 -6.08 -38.39
C PHE A 4 9.95 -6.74 -37.36
N LYS A 5 10.49 -7.43 -36.34
CA LYS A 5 9.70 -8.06 -35.26
C LYS A 5 9.06 -7.05 -34.29
N LYS A 6 9.67 -5.88 -34.06
CA LYS A 6 9.10 -4.83 -33.19
C LYS A 6 7.98 -4.04 -33.87
N TYR A 7 8.04 -3.86 -35.18
CA TYR A 7 7.06 -3.07 -35.93
C TYR A 7 5.74 -3.81 -36.18
N SER A 8 5.79 -5.10 -36.51
CA SER A 8 4.56 -5.91 -36.68
C SER A 8 3.77 -5.99 -35.37
N GLN A 9 4.43 -6.05 -34.21
CA GLN A 9 3.78 -6.05 -32.90
C GLN A 9 3.12 -4.72 -32.53
N THR A 10 3.57 -3.57 -33.06
CA THR A 10 3.09 -2.24 -32.64
C THR A 10 1.80 -1.81 -33.35
N LEU A 11 1.64 -2.19 -34.62
CA LEU A 11 0.38 -2.04 -35.37
C LEU A 11 -0.61 -3.17 -35.07
N LEU A 12 -0.13 -4.41 -34.85
CA LEU A 12 -1.00 -5.48 -34.32
C LEU A 12 -1.51 -5.16 -32.90
N PHE A 13 -0.75 -4.50 -32.02
CA PHE A 13 -1.23 -4.17 -30.66
C PHE A 13 -2.43 -3.20 -30.68
N CYS A 14 -2.42 -2.20 -31.55
CA CYS A 14 -3.57 -1.30 -31.72
C CYS A 14 -4.80 -2.02 -32.29
N GLY A 15 -4.61 -2.98 -33.20
CA GLY A 15 -5.69 -3.84 -33.70
C GLY A 15 -6.20 -4.88 -32.68
N LEU A 16 -5.31 -5.45 -31.87
CA LEU A 16 -5.64 -6.44 -30.83
C LEU A 16 -6.40 -5.78 -29.66
N LEU A 17 -6.04 -4.53 -29.32
CA LEU A 17 -6.75 -3.70 -28.33
C LEU A 17 -8.20 -3.39 -28.72
N LEU A 18 -8.54 -3.44 -30.01
CA LEU A 18 -9.91 -3.27 -30.51
C LEU A 18 -10.69 -4.60 -30.59
N GLY A 19 -10.00 -5.73 -30.79
CA GLY A 19 -10.58 -7.07 -30.91
C GLY A 19 -10.99 -7.75 -29.60
N ILE A 20 -10.30 -7.45 -28.48
CA ILE A 20 -10.58 -8.10 -27.17
C ILE A 20 -11.87 -7.53 -26.51
N ALA A 21 -12.47 -6.48 -27.07
CA ALA A 21 -13.71 -5.87 -26.58
C ALA A 21 -14.98 -6.33 -27.34
N ALA A 22 -15.04 -7.60 -27.77
CA ALA A 22 -16.18 -8.15 -28.51
C ALA A 22 -17.34 -8.68 -27.61
N CYS A 23 -17.22 -8.61 -26.28
CA CYS A 23 -18.23 -9.14 -25.34
C CYS A 23 -18.79 -8.13 -24.32
N GLN A 24 -18.67 -6.81 -24.53
CA GLN A 24 -19.20 -5.82 -23.56
C GLN A 24 -19.95 -4.67 -24.24
N SER A 25 -20.90 -4.07 -23.50
CA SER A 25 -21.76 -3.00 -24.00
C SER A 25 -20.98 -1.74 -24.41
N SER A 26 -21.45 -1.04 -25.45
CA SER A 26 -20.76 0.07 -26.12
C SER A 26 -20.38 1.24 -25.20
N LYS A 27 -21.16 1.49 -24.12
CA LYS A 27 -20.91 2.60 -23.17
C LYS A 27 -19.66 2.38 -22.30
N THR A 28 -19.36 1.15 -21.89
CA THR A 28 -18.20 0.82 -21.05
C THR A 28 -16.89 0.91 -21.84
N LYS A 29 -16.93 0.57 -23.15
CA LYS A 29 -15.81 0.69 -24.09
C LYS A 29 -15.34 2.13 -24.27
N ILE A 30 -16.29 3.05 -24.44
CA ILE A 30 -16.04 4.49 -24.59
C ILE A 30 -15.41 5.07 -23.32
N ARG A 31 -15.99 4.80 -22.14
CA ARG A 31 -15.46 5.34 -20.86
C ARG A 31 -14.01 4.92 -20.62
N ARG A 32 -13.65 3.67 -20.93
CA ARG A 32 -12.26 3.17 -20.83
C ARG A 32 -11.31 3.86 -21.81
N GLN A 33 -11.72 4.06 -23.07
CA GLN A 33 -10.89 4.76 -24.05
C GLN A 33 -10.61 6.23 -23.67
N TYR A 34 -11.60 6.94 -23.13
CA TYR A 34 -11.42 8.32 -22.69
C TYR A 34 -10.64 8.45 -21.39
N HIS A 35 -10.71 7.46 -20.50
CA HIS A 35 -9.83 7.39 -19.35
C HIS A 35 -8.35 7.26 -19.79
N ILE A 36 -8.06 6.37 -20.75
CA ILE A 36 -6.72 6.24 -21.35
C ILE A 36 -6.28 7.57 -21.98
N LEU A 37 -7.17 8.22 -22.73
CA LEU A 37 -6.88 9.52 -23.35
C LEU A 37 -6.51 10.58 -22.29
N HIS A 38 -7.29 10.67 -21.21
CA HIS A 38 -7.07 11.67 -20.17
C HIS A 38 -5.74 11.45 -19.43
N THR A 39 -5.41 10.19 -19.09
CA THR A 39 -4.12 9.86 -18.48
C THR A 39 -2.97 10.19 -19.42
N LEU A 40 -3.08 9.84 -20.70
CA LEU A 40 -2.07 10.20 -21.71
C LEU A 40 -1.92 11.73 -21.84
N GLU A 41 -3.01 12.49 -21.80
CA GLU A 41 -2.96 13.96 -21.87
C GLU A 41 -2.31 14.58 -20.63
N PHE A 42 -2.57 14.02 -19.45
CA PHE A 42 -1.93 14.43 -18.20
C PHE A 42 -0.42 14.16 -18.22
N ASP A 43 0.00 12.95 -18.60
CA ASP A 43 1.43 12.59 -18.73
C ASP A 43 2.14 13.50 -19.74
N LEU A 44 1.46 13.86 -20.83
CA LEU A 44 2.00 14.79 -21.81
C LEU A 44 2.17 16.21 -21.29
N TYR A 45 1.25 16.65 -20.43
CA TYR A 45 1.38 17.93 -19.75
C TYR A 45 2.61 17.94 -18.84
N GLN A 46 2.83 16.88 -18.06
CA GLN A 46 4.02 16.75 -17.20
C GLN A 46 5.30 16.67 -18.03
N ALA A 47 5.34 15.84 -19.07
CA ALA A 47 6.50 15.70 -19.95
C ALA A 47 6.88 17.03 -20.63
N LYS A 48 5.88 17.82 -21.04
CA LYS A 48 6.11 19.16 -21.58
C LYS A 48 6.70 20.09 -20.52
N LYS A 49 6.15 20.08 -19.31
CA LYS A 49 6.65 20.89 -18.19
C LYS A 49 8.11 20.54 -17.85
N SER A 50 8.45 19.25 -17.77
CA SER A 50 9.84 18.79 -17.54
C SER A 50 10.77 19.24 -18.67
N SER A 51 10.32 19.17 -19.93
CA SER A 51 11.08 19.67 -21.08
C SER A 51 11.36 21.18 -20.98
N ASP A 52 10.37 21.99 -20.60
CA ASP A 52 10.51 23.42 -20.39
C ASP A 52 11.49 23.73 -19.22
N GLN A 53 11.42 22.96 -18.13
CA GLN A 53 12.34 23.08 -17.00
C GLN A 53 13.79 22.71 -17.36
N ALA A 54 13.98 21.73 -18.24
CA ALA A 54 15.29 21.32 -18.70
C ALA A 54 15.99 22.41 -19.52
N LEU A 55 15.23 23.12 -20.36
CA LEU A 55 15.73 24.29 -21.08
C LEU A 55 16.22 25.38 -20.10
N GLU A 56 15.46 25.65 -19.04
CA GLU A 56 15.85 26.61 -18.01
C GLU A 56 17.03 26.12 -17.15
N ALA A 57 17.16 24.82 -16.93
CA ALA A 57 18.34 24.23 -16.29
C ALA A 57 19.60 24.42 -17.16
N LEU A 58 19.52 24.14 -18.46
CA LEU A 58 20.61 24.37 -19.42
C LEU A 58 21.05 25.84 -19.44
N LYS A 59 20.09 26.78 -19.48
CA LYS A 59 20.39 28.23 -19.42
C LYS A 59 21.15 28.60 -18.15
N ARG A 60 20.73 28.07 -16.99
CA ARG A 60 21.39 28.32 -15.71
C ARG A 60 22.80 27.74 -15.66
N ASP A 61 23.00 26.52 -16.18
CA ASP A 61 24.32 25.88 -16.24
C ASP A 61 25.31 26.67 -17.10
N VAL A 62 24.91 27.03 -18.32
CA VAL A 62 25.75 27.83 -19.23
C VAL A 62 26.09 29.18 -18.61
N LYS A 63 25.13 29.83 -17.93
CA LYS A 63 25.35 31.08 -17.22
C LYS A 63 26.36 30.92 -16.07
N LYS A 64 26.25 29.84 -15.29
CA LYS A 64 27.19 29.51 -14.20
C LYS A 64 28.60 29.26 -14.72
N ASN A 65 28.72 28.67 -15.91
CA ASN A 65 29.98 28.35 -16.57
C ASN A 65 30.53 29.50 -17.45
N GLY A 66 30.10 30.75 -17.21
CA GLY A 66 30.69 31.94 -17.81
C GLY A 66 30.23 32.27 -19.24
N ASN A 67 29.10 31.72 -19.70
CA ASN A 67 28.52 32.00 -21.02
C ASN A 67 29.48 31.73 -22.19
N SER A 68 30.15 30.57 -22.20
CA SER A 68 31.00 30.18 -23.32
C SER A 68 30.23 30.21 -24.66
N ARG A 69 30.93 30.51 -25.76
CA ARG A 69 30.34 30.53 -27.12
C ARG A 69 29.61 29.24 -27.45
N GLU A 70 30.17 28.10 -27.05
CA GLU A 70 29.57 26.78 -27.21
C GLU A 70 28.31 26.61 -26.34
N GLY A 71 28.32 27.08 -25.09
CA GLY A 71 27.15 27.08 -24.22
C GLY A 71 26.00 27.91 -24.77
N LEU A 72 26.28 29.10 -25.29
CA LEU A 72 25.27 29.97 -25.92
C LEU A 72 24.68 29.34 -27.18
N GLU A 73 25.48 28.65 -27.99
CA GLU A 73 24.98 27.94 -29.18
C GLU A 73 24.08 26.76 -28.79
N ARG A 74 24.43 26.01 -27.73
CA ARG A 74 23.55 24.95 -27.19
C ARG A 74 22.19 25.49 -26.73
N ILE A 75 22.17 26.64 -26.04
CA ILE A 75 20.90 27.31 -25.66
C ILE A 75 20.09 27.66 -26.90
N LYS A 76 20.70 28.33 -27.88
CA LYS A 76 20.03 28.78 -29.10
C LYS A 76 19.38 27.61 -29.86
N ARG A 77 20.09 26.50 -29.97
CA ARG A 77 19.58 25.26 -30.60
C ARG A 77 18.45 24.63 -29.78
N ALA A 78 18.57 24.59 -28.46
CA ALA A 78 17.52 24.08 -27.56
C ALA A 78 16.23 24.94 -27.62
N GLU A 79 16.36 26.26 -27.72
CA GLU A 79 15.23 27.19 -27.89
C GLU A 79 14.55 27.01 -29.26
N LEU A 80 15.34 26.86 -30.33
CA LEU A 80 14.82 26.60 -31.67
C LEU A 80 14.03 25.29 -31.73
N LEU A 81 14.56 24.23 -31.12
CA LEU A 81 13.89 22.93 -30.96
C LEU A 81 12.56 23.07 -30.22
N THR A 82 12.58 23.71 -29.05
CA THR A 82 11.39 23.89 -28.21
C THR A 82 10.32 24.70 -28.92
N LYS A 83 10.72 25.76 -29.65
CA LYS A 83 9.82 26.59 -30.45
C LYS A 83 9.15 25.81 -31.58
N LYS A 84 9.91 24.99 -32.33
CA LYS A 84 9.36 24.16 -33.42
C LYS A 84 8.44 23.06 -32.91
N THR A 85 8.85 22.36 -31.85
CA THR A 85 8.01 21.33 -31.21
C THR A 85 6.71 21.94 -30.67
N THR A 86 6.78 23.09 -30.01
CA THR A 86 5.58 23.78 -29.49
C THR A 86 4.59 24.16 -30.59
N ARG A 87 5.08 24.61 -31.76
CA ARG A 87 4.22 24.91 -32.92
C ARG A 87 3.45 23.67 -33.41
N LEU A 88 4.12 22.52 -33.48
CA LEU A 88 3.49 21.26 -33.89
C LEU A 88 2.51 20.74 -32.84
N VAL A 89 2.89 20.74 -31.56
CA VAL A 89 2.01 20.34 -30.45
C VAL A 89 0.76 21.22 -30.41
N ASN A 90 0.90 22.53 -30.59
CA ASN A 90 -0.22 23.47 -30.64
C ASN A 90 -1.13 23.22 -31.85
N TYR A 91 -0.57 22.85 -33.01
CA TYR A 91 -1.37 22.47 -34.17
C TYR A 91 -2.21 21.21 -33.89
N ILE A 92 -1.63 20.20 -33.23
CA ILE A 92 -2.35 18.99 -32.84
C ILE A 92 -3.42 19.32 -31.79
N ASN A 93 -3.12 20.14 -30.78
CA ASN A 93 -4.10 20.57 -29.78
C ASN A 93 -5.29 21.31 -30.40
N LYS A 94 -5.03 22.24 -31.32
CA LYS A 94 -6.09 22.92 -32.08
C LYS A 94 -6.94 21.94 -32.89
N THR A 95 -6.31 20.90 -33.44
CA THR A 95 -7.02 19.84 -34.17
C THR A 95 -7.91 19.02 -33.22
N LYS A 96 -7.40 18.59 -32.06
CA LYS A 96 -8.18 17.90 -31.03
C LYS A 96 -9.36 18.73 -30.55
N GLN A 97 -9.14 20.00 -30.21
CA GLN A 97 -10.19 20.91 -29.76
C GLN A 97 -11.25 21.13 -30.85
N HIS A 98 -10.83 21.26 -32.11
CA HIS A 98 -11.76 21.39 -33.23
C HIS A 98 -12.63 20.13 -33.39
N LEU A 99 -12.05 18.93 -33.25
CA LEU A 99 -12.81 17.67 -33.29
C LEU A 99 -13.78 17.54 -32.11
N VAL A 100 -13.33 17.86 -30.89
CA VAL A 100 -14.19 17.83 -29.69
C VAL A 100 -15.38 18.77 -29.84
N ASN A 101 -15.15 19.98 -30.34
CA ASN A 101 -16.22 20.97 -30.49
C ASN A 101 -17.21 20.61 -31.61
N ASN A 102 -16.71 20.11 -32.75
CA ASN A 102 -17.52 19.96 -33.96
C ASN A 102 -18.03 18.53 -34.21
N ALA A 103 -17.26 17.50 -33.84
CA ALA A 103 -17.71 16.10 -33.90
C ALA A 103 -18.22 15.62 -32.53
N GLY A 104 -17.61 16.09 -31.45
CA GLY A 104 -17.94 15.69 -30.08
C GLY A 104 -19.07 16.50 -29.42
N GLN A 105 -19.56 17.55 -30.08
CA GLN A 105 -20.58 18.49 -29.57
C GLN A 105 -20.17 19.22 -28.27
N GLY A 106 -18.86 19.41 -28.08
CA GLY A 106 -18.28 20.00 -26.89
C GLY A 106 -18.18 19.01 -25.73
N LEU A 107 -17.65 19.49 -24.60
CA LEU A 107 -17.44 18.67 -23.41
C LEU A 107 -18.69 18.62 -22.53
N ASP A 108 -18.95 17.46 -21.97
CA ASP A 108 -19.89 17.26 -20.88
C ASP A 108 -19.32 17.89 -19.59
N PRO A 109 -20.04 18.79 -18.91
CA PRO A 109 -19.51 19.51 -17.74
C PRO A 109 -19.18 18.63 -16.53
N LYS A 110 -19.77 17.44 -16.42
CA LYS A 110 -19.55 16.53 -15.30
C LYS A 110 -18.38 15.60 -15.58
N THR A 111 -18.36 14.99 -16.76
CA THR A 111 -17.38 13.96 -17.11
C THR A 111 -16.16 14.52 -17.82
N HIS A 112 -16.21 15.76 -18.32
CA HIS A 112 -15.20 16.36 -19.18
C HIS A 112 -14.91 15.55 -20.46
N TYR A 113 -15.83 14.68 -20.88
CA TYR A 113 -15.76 13.92 -22.12
C TYR A 113 -16.58 14.58 -23.23
N PRO A 114 -16.25 14.38 -24.52
CA PRO A 114 -17.13 14.77 -25.61
C PRO A 114 -18.53 14.20 -25.42
N LYS A 115 -19.57 15.03 -25.61
CA LYS A 115 -20.97 14.61 -25.49
C LYS A 115 -21.35 13.55 -26.53
N ASP A 116 -20.72 13.58 -27.70
CA ASP A 116 -20.92 12.62 -28.80
C ASP A 116 -19.60 11.93 -29.21
N PRO A 117 -19.10 11.00 -28.37
CA PRO A 117 -17.76 10.41 -28.52
C PRO A 117 -17.63 9.35 -29.62
N LEU A 118 -18.75 8.91 -30.21
CA LEU A 118 -18.83 7.88 -31.24
C LEU A 118 -19.22 8.45 -32.62
N ASN A 119 -19.18 9.78 -32.79
CA ASN A 119 -19.55 10.40 -34.07
C ASN A 119 -18.50 10.14 -35.17
N THR A 120 -18.55 8.95 -35.76
CA THR A 120 -17.58 8.50 -36.77
C THR A 120 -17.67 9.33 -38.05
N HIS A 121 -18.88 9.61 -38.54
CA HIS A 121 -19.07 10.32 -39.82
C HIS A 121 -18.48 11.74 -39.81
N THR A 122 -18.79 12.55 -38.79
CA THR A 122 -18.27 13.92 -38.69
C THR A 122 -16.78 13.93 -38.40
N THR A 123 -16.31 13.02 -37.53
CA THR A 123 -14.88 12.85 -37.23
C THR A 123 -14.07 12.55 -38.50
N GLN A 124 -14.52 11.59 -39.29
CA GLN A 124 -13.87 11.19 -40.54
C GLN A 124 -13.81 12.34 -41.56
N ARG A 125 -14.93 13.06 -41.74
CA ARG A 125 -14.97 14.23 -42.63
C ARG A 125 -13.96 15.31 -42.22
N LEU A 126 -13.91 15.64 -40.93
CA LEU A 126 -12.99 16.65 -40.39
C LEU A 126 -11.52 16.19 -40.47
N MET A 127 -11.24 14.91 -40.19
CA MET A 127 -9.89 14.37 -40.29
C MET A 127 -9.41 14.26 -41.73
N ARG A 128 -10.29 13.95 -42.70
CA ARG A 128 -9.93 13.92 -44.12
C ARG A 128 -9.40 15.27 -44.61
N GLN A 129 -9.92 16.38 -44.07
CA GLN A 129 -9.46 17.74 -44.41
C GLN A 129 -8.11 18.11 -43.75
N LYS A 130 -7.77 17.50 -42.61
CA LYS A 130 -6.60 17.89 -41.81
C LYS A 130 -5.42 16.92 -41.90
N ALA A 131 -5.67 15.67 -42.30
CA ALA A 131 -4.70 14.58 -42.27
C ALA A 131 -3.43 14.89 -43.08
N ASP A 132 -3.56 15.41 -44.31
CA ASP A 132 -2.39 15.69 -45.15
C ASP A 132 -1.52 16.81 -44.59
N THR A 133 -2.16 17.86 -44.04
CA THR A 133 -1.44 18.95 -43.38
C THR A 133 -0.76 18.46 -42.10
N LEU A 134 -1.41 17.58 -41.33
CA LEU A 134 -0.82 16.97 -40.13
C LEU A 134 0.39 16.10 -40.50
N ALA A 135 0.25 15.23 -41.52
CA ALA A 135 1.30 14.37 -42.02
C ALA A 135 2.54 15.19 -42.42
N SER A 136 2.33 16.19 -43.28
CA SER A 136 3.39 17.08 -43.75
C SER A 136 4.14 17.74 -42.58
N LYS A 137 3.42 18.22 -41.55
CA LYS A 137 4.05 18.85 -40.39
C LYS A 137 4.83 17.86 -39.52
N LEU A 138 4.31 16.64 -39.32
CA LEU A 138 5.00 15.58 -38.57
C LEU A 138 6.30 15.18 -39.27
N ASP A 139 6.26 14.92 -40.57
CA ASP A 139 7.46 14.53 -41.33
C ASP A 139 8.48 15.66 -41.42
N THR A 140 8.01 16.88 -41.65
CA THR A 140 8.88 18.06 -41.67
C THR A 140 9.62 18.21 -40.34
N GLN A 141 8.95 17.95 -39.22
CA GLN A 141 9.58 18.02 -37.90
C GLN A 141 10.65 16.94 -37.74
N VAL A 142 10.37 15.69 -38.09
CA VAL A 142 11.33 14.57 -37.96
C VAL A 142 12.54 14.75 -38.88
N VAL A 143 12.31 15.16 -40.13
CA VAL A 143 13.39 15.43 -41.09
C VAL A 143 14.24 16.60 -40.62
N TRP A 144 13.60 17.70 -40.18
CA TRP A 144 14.34 18.86 -39.66
C TRP A 144 15.16 18.47 -38.43
N LEU A 145 14.56 17.78 -37.46
CA LEU A 145 15.25 17.35 -36.24
C LEU A 145 16.48 16.49 -36.56
N SER A 146 16.33 15.52 -37.48
CA SER A 146 17.43 14.63 -37.85
C SER A 146 18.57 15.34 -38.57
N LYS A 147 18.28 16.42 -39.31
CA LYS A 147 19.29 17.23 -39.99
C LYS A 147 19.96 18.25 -39.07
N GLU A 148 19.17 18.94 -38.25
CA GLU A 148 19.62 20.00 -37.34
C GLU A 148 20.58 19.48 -36.28
N PHE A 149 20.37 18.24 -35.82
CA PHE A 149 21.11 17.62 -34.74
C PHE A 149 21.91 16.40 -35.20
N ILE A 150 22.33 16.38 -36.47
CA ILE A 150 23.12 15.29 -37.05
C ILE A 150 24.49 15.12 -36.38
N ASP A 151 25.03 16.20 -35.82
CA ASP A 151 26.26 16.26 -35.03
C ASP A 151 26.09 15.66 -33.63
N LEU A 152 24.86 15.58 -33.14
CA LEU A 152 24.54 14.90 -31.90
C LEU A 152 24.32 13.43 -32.24
N ASP A 153 25.07 12.52 -31.62
CA ASP A 153 24.90 11.07 -31.73
C ASP A 153 23.54 10.64 -31.15
N LEU A 154 22.48 10.92 -31.90
CA LEU A 154 21.08 10.71 -31.57
C LEU A 154 20.58 9.40 -32.17
N PRO A 155 19.65 8.71 -31.50
CA PRO A 155 19.01 7.54 -32.10
C PRO A 155 18.26 7.94 -33.36
N LYS A 156 18.24 7.05 -34.36
CA LYS A 156 17.51 7.29 -35.61
C LYS A 156 16.02 7.54 -35.33
N PHE A 157 15.55 8.73 -35.70
CA PHE A 157 14.13 9.07 -35.61
C PHE A 157 13.39 8.53 -36.83
N GLU A 158 12.37 7.72 -36.58
CA GLU A 158 11.59 7.09 -37.65
C GLU A 158 10.48 8.04 -38.12
N PRO A 159 10.20 8.11 -39.44
CA PRO A 159 9.11 8.93 -39.98
C PRO A 159 7.76 8.53 -39.35
N LEU A 160 6.96 9.51 -38.97
CA LEU A 160 5.71 9.27 -38.23
C LEU A 160 4.52 8.95 -39.14
N THR A 161 4.65 9.22 -40.45
CA THR A 161 3.57 9.05 -41.43
C THR A 161 3.80 7.87 -42.36
N LYS A 162 4.98 7.23 -42.31
CA LYS A 162 5.36 6.20 -43.28
C LYS A 162 4.67 4.88 -42.94
N VAL A 163 3.65 4.54 -43.73
CA VAL A 163 2.88 3.30 -43.60
C VAL A 163 3.50 2.24 -44.51
N TYR A 164 3.59 0.99 -44.04
CA TYR A 164 4.15 -0.14 -44.81
C TYR A 164 3.20 -0.65 -45.92
N GLN A 165 2.04 -0.04 -46.11
CA GLN A 165 1.00 -0.42 -47.06
C GLN A 165 0.70 0.78 -47.99
N LYS A 166 0.20 0.53 -49.21
CA LYS A 166 -0.15 1.56 -50.24
C LYS A 166 -1.29 2.52 -49.82
N LEU A 167 -1.54 2.70 -48.53
CA LEU A 167 -2.59 3.54 -47.97
C LEU A 167 -2.10 4.97 -47.77
N SER A 168 -2.99 5.95 -47.93
CA SER A 168 -2.71 7.33 -47.50
C SER A 168 -2.65 7.44 -45.98
N PHE A 169 -2.01 8.50 -45.47
CA PHE A 169 -1.94 8.75 -44.02
C PHE A 169 -3.32 8.80 -43.36
N TYR A 170 -4.31 9.40 -44.03
CA TYR A 170 -5.71 9.37 -43.59
C TYR A 170 -6.26 7.94 -43.53
N GLN A 171 -6.05 7.14 -44.59
CA GLN A 171 -6.55 5.77 -44.67
C GLN A 171 -5.97 4.87 -43.60
N ALA A 172 -4.69 5.05 -43.28
CA ALA A 172 -4.00 4.21 -42.32
C ALA A 172 -4.34 4.52 -40.85
N PHE A 173 -4.62 5.79 -40.51
CA PHE A 173 -4.72 6.22 -39.12
C PHE A 173 -6.09 6.76 -38.71
N PHE A 174 -6.99 7.08 -39.65
CA PHE A 174 -8.23 7.80 -39.31
C PHE A 174 -9.47 7.36 -40.09
N ALA A 175 -9.35 6.53 -41.13
CA ALA A 175 -10.47 6.23 -42.03
C ALA A 175 -11.58 5.35 -41.42
N HIS A 176 -11.30 4.68 -40.30
CA HIS A 176 -12.27 3.80 -39.62
C HIS A 176 -12.50 4.19 -38.16
N ASP A 177 -11.82 5.24 -37.69
CA ASP A 177 -11.78 5.60 -36.28
C ASP A 177 -12.93 6.53 -35.91
N HIS A 178 -13.50 6.31 -34.73
CA HIS A 178 -14.42 7.26 -34.11
C HIS A 178 -13.66 8.31 -33.27
N LEU A 179 -14.35 9.36 -32.78
CA LEU A 179 -13.70 10.53 -32.15
C LEU A 179 -12.67 10.16 -31.06
N GLY A 180 -13.03 9.25 -30.15
CA GLY A 180 -12.13 8.80 -29.08
C GLY A 180 -10.83 8.19 -29.59
N GLU A 181 -10.89 7.35 -30.62
CA GLU A 181 -9.72 6.71 -31.23
C GLU A 181 -8.83 7.73 -31.94
N VAL A 182 -9.44 8.67 -32.67
CA VAL A 182 -8.73 9.78 -33.31
C VAL A 182 -7.99 10.64 -32.29
N LEU A 183 -8.62 10.96 -31.15
CA LEU A 183 -7.98 11.74 -30.09
C LEU A 183 -6.79 11.00 -29.46
N VAL A 184 -6.90 9.68 -29.27
CA VAL A 184 -5.78 8.85 -28.76
C VAL A 184 -4.63 8.81 -29.77
N THR A 185 -4.93 8.66 -31.05
CA THR A 185 -3.93 8.66 -32.13
C THR A 185 -3.22 10.02 -32.22
N LEU A 186 -3.94 11.13 -32.16
CA LEU A 186 -3.36 12.48 -32.13
C LEU A 186 -2.47 12.71 -30.91
N THR A 187 -2.92 12.24 -29.74
CA THR A 187 -2.18 12.34 -28.48
C THR A 187 -0.91 11.49 -28.50
N THR A 188 -0.94 10.33 -29.18
CA THR A 188 0.24 9.50 -29.42
C THR A 188 1.28 10.19 -30.30
N PHE A 189 0.86 10.93 -31.33
CA PHE A 189 1.78 11.73 -32.14
C PHE A 189 2.44 12.84 -31.31
N GLN A 190 1.68 13.51 -30.43
CA GLN A 190 2.25 14.51 -29.51
C GLN A 190 3.30 13.90 -28.59
N ALA A 191 3.03 12.73 -28.00
CA ALA A 191 3.96 12.01 -27.14
C ALA A 191 5.26 11.68 -27.85
N THR A 192 5.16 11.18 -29.09
CA THR A 192 6.32 10.80 -29.87
C THR A 192 7.19 12.02 -30.21
N VAL A 193 6.57 13.16 -30.55
CA VAL A 193 7.29 14.41 -30.84
C VAL A 193 8.00 14.96 -29.60
N LEU A 194 7.35 14.94 -28.43
CA LEU A 194 7.95 15.39 -27.16
C LEU A 194 9.11 14.48 -26.73
N ARG A 195 8.99 13.16 -26.94
CA ARG A 195 10.08 12.22 -26.71
C ARG A 195 11.29 12.54 -27.59
N TYR A 196 11.08 12.77 -28.89
CA TYR A 196 12.16 13.17 -29.81
C TYR A 196 12.83 14.48 -29.39
N GLN A 197 12.06 15.47 -28.92
CA GLN A 197 12.61 16.70 -28.35
C GLN A 197 13.53 16.41 -27.15
N SER A 198 13.09 15.56 -26.23
CA SER A 198 13.88 15.26 -25.04
C SER A 198 15.18 14.52 -25.31
N GLU A 199 15.21 13.61 -26.28
CA GLU A 199 16.46 12.95 -26.68
C GLU A 199 17.48 13.99 -27.17
N ALA A 200 17.03 14.95 -27.96
CA ALA A 200 17.86 16.06 -28.43
C ALA A 200 18.28 17.00 -27.29
N LEU A 201 17.37 17.39 -26.39
CA LEU A 201 17.70 18.23 -25.23
C LEU A 201 18.71 17.56 -24.28
N LYS A 202 18.59 16.25 -24.07
CA LYS A 202 19.53 15.46 -23.27
C LYS A 202 20.95 15.57 -23.85
N LYS A 203 21.10 15.38 -25.17
CA LYS A 203 22.40 15.51 -25.85
C LYS A 203 22.94 16.94 -25.88
N LEU A 204 22.07 17.95 -25.80
CA LEU A 204 22.47 19.36 -25.63
C LEU A 204 22.93 19.71 -24.20
N GLY A 205 22.92 18.76 -23.26
CA GLY A 205 23.38 18.98 -21.90
C GLY A 205 22.31 19.47 -20.93
N ALA A 206 21.02 19.33 -21.27
CA ALA A 206 19.90 19.71 -20.40
C ALA A 206 19.61 18.70 -19.26
N GLY A 207 20.48 17.70 -19.06
CA GLY A 207 20.29 16.62 -18.09
C GLY A 207 19.59 15.38 -18.66
N ASP A 208 19.61 14.28 -17.91
CA ASP A 208 18.94 13.04 -18.32
C ASP A 208 17.43 13.10 -18.03
N LEU A 209 16.67 13.57 -19.00
CA LEU A 209 15.20 13.59 -18.98
C LEU A 209 14.58 12.23 -19.33
N SER A 210 15.40 11.20 -19.63
CA SER A 210 14.88 9.90 -20.07
C SER A 210 14.14 9.15 -18.97
N SER A 211 14.31 9.51 -17.68
CA SER A 211 13.48 9.03 -16.57
C SER A 211 12.04 9.56 -16.63
N ASP A 212 11.88 10.83 -17.02
CA ASP A 212 10.60 11.55 -17.06
C ASP A 212 9.82 11.26 -18.36
N LEU A 213 10.53 10.73 -19.36
CA LEU A 213 9.99 10.36 -20.66
C LEU A 213 10.10 8.86 -20.96
N LYS A 214 10.18 8.01 -19.92
CA LYS A 214 9.92 6.57 -20.05
C LYS A 214 8.45 6.34 -20.38
N PHE A 215 8.04 6.71 -21.60
CA PHE A 215 6.98 6.05 -22.34
C PHE A 215 7.48 4.66 -22.75
N ASP A 216 7.85 3.84 -21.76
CA ASP A 216 7.65 2.43 -21.93
C ASP A 216 6.12 2.28 -21.93
N ARG A 217 5.52 2.06 -23.11
CA ARG A 217 4.07 1.82 -23.22
C ARG A 217 3.62 0.71 -22.27
N LYS A 218 4.51 -0.19 -21.84
CA LYS A 218 4.23 -1.12 -20.75
C LYS A 218 4.42 -0.51 -19.36
N ALA A 219 5.39 0.36 -19.09
CA ALA A 219 5.57 0.98 -17.77
C ALA A 219 4.58 2.12 -17.51
N ALA A 220 4.28 2.99 -18.48
CA ALA A 220 3.23 4.00 -18.34
C ALA A 220 1.85 3.34 -18.20
N PHE A 221 1.58 2.25 -18.92
CA PHE A 221 0.37 1.45 -18.72
C PHE A 221 0.41 0.64 -17.43
N ARG A 222 1.56 0.13 -16.97
CA ARG A 222 1.72 -0.58 -15.68
C ARG A 222 1.76 0.35 -14.46
N ASN A 223 2.07 1.63 -14.68
CA ASN A 223 2.05 2.68 -13.65
C ASN A 223 0.67 3.38 -13.61
N ALA A 224 0.00 3.55 -14.76
CA ALA A 224 -1.40 3.98 -14.85
C ALA A 224 -2.40 2.87 -14.52
N PHE A 225 -1.99 1.62 -14.71
CA PHE A 225 -2.72 0.40 -14.37
C PHE A 225 -1.70 -0.63 -13.88
N PRO A 226 -1.33 -0.66 -12.59
CA PRO A 226 -0.70 -1.86 -12.05
C PRO A 226 -1.70 -3.00 -12.28
N GLU A 227 -1.46 -3.85 -13.27
CA GLU A 227 -2.26 -5.05 -13.46
C GLU A 227 -2.01 -5.92 -12.23
N GLY A 228 -3.04 -6.05 -11.41
CA GLY A 228 -3.00 -6.83 -10.18
C GLY A 228 -2.63 -6.01 -8.95
N GLU A 229 -2.90 -6.66 -7.83
CA GLU A 229 -2.73 -6.09 -6.51
C GLU A 229 -1.26 -6.13 -6.08
N ARG A 230 -0.83 -5.12 -5.32
CA ARG A 230 0.58 -4.90 -4.97
C ARG A 230 0.85 -5.20 -3.51
N TYR A 231 1.81 -6.09 -3.26
CA TYR A 231 2.21 -6.54 -1.93
C TYR A 231 3.70 -6.32 -1.69
N ALA A 232 4.07 -5.95 -0.47
CA ALA A 232 5.47 -5.84 -0.08
C ALA A 232 6.13 -7.23 -0.12
N THR A 233 7.39 -7.30 -0.55
CA THR A 233 8.12 -8.58 -0.50
C THR A 233 8.44 -8.94 0.95
N ILE A 234 8.10 -10.16 1.36
CA ILE A 234 8.34 -10.61 2.74
C ILE A 234 9.44 -11.68 2.74
N TYR A 235 10.47 -11.45 3.55
CA TYR A 235 11.54 -12.41 3.82
C TYR A 235 11.31 -13.03 5.19
N GLU A 236 10.91 -14.30 5.23
CA GLU A 236 10.60 -15.01 6.49
C GLU A 236 11.78 -14.97 7.46
N ASN A 237 11.46 -14.77 8.74
CA ASN A 237 12.45 -14.83 9.81
C ASN A 237 13.16 -16.19 9.84
N GLN A 238 14.49 -16.16 10.00
CA GLN A 238 15.35 -17.35 10.08
C GLN A 238 15.60 -17.79 11.53
N PHE A 239 16.19 -18.97 11.70
CA PHE A 239 16.69 -19.40 13.00
C PHE A 239 17.97 -18.64 13.38
N TYR A 240 17.99 -18.13 14.59
CA TYR A 240 19.17 -17.53 15.21
C TYR A 240 19.70 -18.46 16.30
N GLN A 241 21.01 -18.69 16.31
CA GLN A 241 21.69 -19.43 17.39
C GLN A 241 21.84 -18.54 18.62
N VAL A 242 21.41 -19.02 19.79
CA VAL A 242 21.40 -18.22 21.03
C VAL A 242 22.81 -17.87 21.50
N GLY A 243 23.79 -18.76 21.29
CA GLY A 243 25.18 -18.51 21.66
C GLY A 243 25.79 -17.28 20.96
N GLN A 244 25.26 -16.90 19.79
CA GLN A 244 25.72 -15.73 19.03
C GLN A 244 24.75 -14.55 19.14
N ASN A 245 23.45 -14.82 19.05
CA ASN A 245 22.39 -13.83 19.04
C ASN A 245 21.37 -14.21 20.13
N PRO A 246 21.62 -13.89 21.41
CA PRO A 246 20.73 -14.29 22.50
C PRO A 246 19.45 -13.44 22.58
N LEU A 247 19.40 -12.31 21.86
CA LEU A 247 18.33 -11.34 21.93
C LEU A 247 17.43 -11.37 20.69
N SER A 248 16.12 -11.28 20.89
CA SER A 248 15.16 -10.96 19.83
C SER A 248 14.39 -9.71 20.23
N THR A 249 14.24 -8.72 19.34
CA THR A 249 13.53 -7.47 19.66
C THR A 249 12.57 -7.10 18.54
N PHE A 250 11.31 -6.80 18.87
CA PHE A 250 10.30 -6.44 17.90
C PHE A 250 9.21 -5.53 18.52
N SER A 251 8.47 -4.86 17.64
CA SER A 251 7.29 -4.06 17.95
C SER A 251 6.02 -4.92 17.98
N ILE A 252 5.06 -4.60 18.84
CA ILE A 252 3.75 -5.30 18.87
C ILE A 252 2.77 -4.82 17.78
N ASP A 253 3.22 -3.96 16.87
CA ASP A 253 2.38 -3.35 15.86
C ASP A 253 1.87 -4.40 14.86
N VAL A 254 0.57 -4.70 14.88
CA VAL A 254 -0.02 -5.69 13.99
C VAL A 254 -1.25 -5.10 13.31
N ASP A 255 -1.26 -5.19 11.98
CA ASP A 255 -2.41 -4.89 11.15
C ASP A 255 -3.29 -6.13 10.99
N ASN A 256 -4.50 -5.98 10.45
CA ASN A 256 -5.45 -7.10 10.32
C ASN A 256 -5.91 -7.31 8.86
N ALA A 257 -5.28 -6.63 7.91
CA ALA A 257 -5.69 -6.62 6.51
C ALA A 257 -5.42 -7.96 5.80
N SER A 258 -4.30 -8.62 6.11
CA SER A 258 -3.87 -9.82 5.40
C SER A 258 -4.87 -10.96 5.51
N TYR A 259 -5.45 -11.20 6.69
CA TYR A 259 -6.40 -12.31 6.86
C TYR A 259 -7.65 -12.15 5.98
N SER A 260 -8.29 -10.97 6.01
CA SER A 260 -9.49 -10.69 5.22
C SER A 260 -9.21 -10.82 3.73
N ASN A 261 -8.03 -10.38 3.30
CA ASN A 261 -7.59 -10.52 1.92
C ASN A 261 -7.34 -11.99 1.52
N VAL A 262 -6.69 -12.78 2.39
CA VAL A 262 -6.52 -14.23 2.21
C VAL A 262 -7.87 -14.94 2.11
N ARG A 263 -8.80 -14.61 3.03
CA ARG A 263 -10.16 -15.16 3.02
C ARG A 263 -10.84 -14.90 1.69
N ARG A 264 -10.75 -13.68 1.15
CA ARG A 264 -11.29 -13.32 -0.16
C ARG A 264 -10.71 -14.19 -1.28
N PHE A 265 -9.38 -14.27 -1.41
CA PHE A 265 -8.74 -15.11 -2.44
C PHE A 265 -9.17 -16.58 -2.36
N VAL A 266 -9.21 -17.16 -1.15
CA VAL A 266 -9.62 -18.55 -0.94
C VAL A 266 -11.10 -18.75 -1.27
N ASN A 267 -11.96 -17.81 -0.90
CA ASN A 267 -13.39 -17.87 -1.21
C ASN A 267 -13.68 -17.75 -2.71
N ASP A 268 -12.92 -16.92 -3.42
CA ASP A 268 -13.08 -16.68 -4.85
C ASP A 268 -12.38 -17.74 -5.72
N GLY A 269 -11.69 -18.71 -5.10
CA GLY A 269 -10.94 -19.75 -5.81
C GLY A 269 -9.76 -19.21 -6.62
N GLN A 270 -9.24 -18.03 -6.26
CA GLN A 270 -8.16 -17.35 -6.96
C GLN A 270 -6.79 -17.77 -6.42
N PRO A 271 -5.73 -17.77 -7.27
CA PRO A 271 -4.38 -18.05 -6.80
C PRO A 271 -3.91 -16.94 -5.84
N LEU A 272 -3.53 -17.34 -4.62
CA LEU A 272 -3.09 -16.42 -3.57
C LEU A 272 -1.61 -16.02 -3.76
N PRO A 273 -1.29 -14.72 -3.90
CA PRO A 273 0.09 -14.27 -3.89
C PRO A 273 0.74 -14.53 -2.52
N LYS A 274 1.93 -15.14 -2.49
CA LYS A 274 2.65 -15.45 -1.24
C LYS A 274 2.85 -14.22 -0.35
N ASN A 275 3.11 -13.07 -0.96
CA ASN A 275 3.36 -11.81 -0.27
C ASN A 275 2.09 -11.16 0.30
N ALA A 276 0.90 -11.65 -0.04
CA ALA A 276 -0.37 -11.21 0.57
C ALA A 276 -0.60 -11.81 1.96
N VAL A 277 0.21 -12.79 2.36
CA VAL A 277 0.06 -13.55 3.61
C VAL A 277 1.07 -13.05 4.65
N ARG A 278 0.57 -12.39 5.69
CA ARG A 278 1.34 -11.94 6.86
C ARG A 278 0.89 -12.78 8.06
N VAL A 279 1.77 -13.68 8.52
CA VAL A 279 1.38 -14.75 9.46
C VAL A 279 0.98 -14.18 10.82
N GLU A 280 1.67 -13.14 11.26
CA GLU A 280 1.35 -12.37 12.46
C GLU A 280 -0.03 -11.72 12.39
N GLU A 281 -0.42 -11.14 11.26
CA GLU A 281 -1.75 -10.54 11.09
C GLU A 281 -2.84 -11.60 11.09
N MET A 282 -2.58 -12.76 10.49
CA MET A 282 -3.51 -13.88 10.54
C MET A 282 -3.73 -14.36 11.97
N ILE A 283 -2.66 -14.51 12.76
CA ILE A 283 -2.74 -14.90 14.16
C ILE A 283 -3.54 -13.85 14.96
N ASN A 284 -3.28 -12.56 14.73
CA ASN A 284 -3.87 -11.45 15.50
C ASN A 284 -5.23 -10.97 15.00
N TYR A 285 -5.72 -11.50 13.89
CA TYR A 285 -7.09 -11.29 13.43
C TYR A 285 -8.12 -11.87 14.42
N PHE A 286 -7.75 -12.87 15.21
CA PHE A 286 -8.64 -13.58 16.12
C PHE A 286 -8.46 -13.16 17.57
N GLU A 287 -9.53 -13.35 18.36
CA GLU A 287 -9.51 -13.10 19.79
C GLU A 287 -8.98 -14.29 20.56
N TYR A 288 -8.33 -14.01 21.68
CA TYR A 288 -7.77 -14.98 22.62
C TYR A 288 -8.29 -14.68 24.03
N ASP A 289 -8.59 -15.71 24.82
CA ASP A 289 -9.12 -15.59 26.18
C ASP A 289 -8.02 -15.41 27.23
N TYR A 290 -7.12 -14.45 26.99
CA TYR A 290 -6.05 -14.15 27.93
C TYR A 290 -6.58 -13.48 29.21
N PRO A 291 -6.01 -13.79 30.39
CA PRO A 291 -6.34 -13.11 31.65
C PRO A 291 -6.19 -11.58 31.57
N GLN A 292 -7.11 -10.84 32.19
CA GLN A 292 -7.01 -9.38 32.33
C GLN A 292 -5.82 -8.97 33.22
N PRO A 293 -5.24 -7.77 33.05
CA PRO A 293 -4.18 -7.28 33.93
C PRO A 293 -4.63 -7.21 35.38
N THR A 294 -3.77 -7.69 36.29
CA THR A 294 -3.95 -7.59 37.73
C THR A 294 -2.82 -6.77 38.36
N PRO A 295 -3.03 -6.14 39.53
CA PRO A 295 -1.96 -5.46 40.25
C PRO A 295 -0.83 -6.42 40.62
N THR A 296 0.42 -6.01 40.39
CA THR A 296 1.63 -6.76 40.73
C THR A 296 2.48 -5.96 41.71
N LYS A 297 3.41 -6.58 42.42
CA LYS A 297 4.37 -5.86 43.26
C LYS A 297 5.67 -5.63 42.49
N ASP A 298 6.24 -4.43 42.57
CA ASP A 298 7.59 -4.15 42.06
C ASP A 298 8.68 -4.77 42.96
N LYS A 299 9.95 -4.58 42.59
CA LYS A 299 11.10 -5.15 43.32
C LYS A 299 11.20 -4.62 44.76
N GLU A 300 10.64 -3.44 45.00
CA GLU A 300 10.55 -2.76 46.30
C GLU A 300 9.26 -3.08 47.08
N GLY A 301 8.41 -3.97 46.54
CA GLY A 301 7.19 -4.44 47.19
C GLY A 301 5.97 -3.52 47.04
N LYS A 302 6.06 -2.43 46.27
CA LYS A 302 4.95 -1.50 46.01
C LYS A 302 4.02 -2.06 44.95
N LEU A 303 2.72 -1.86 45.15
CA LEU A 303 1.70 -2.29 44.19
C LEU A 303 1.77 -1.43 42.93
N GLN A 304 1.89 -2.06 41.77
CA GLN A 304 1.93 -1.47 40.44
C GLN A 304 0.86 -2.11 39.55
N THR A 305 0.09 -1.26 38.87
CA THR A 305 -0.90 -1.69 37.87
C THR A 305 -0.41 -1.30 36.46
N HIS A 306 -0.20 -2.33 35.64
CA HIS A 306 0.09 -2.19 34.22
C HIS A 306 -1.20 -2.24 33.40
N PRO A 307 -1.28 -1.53 32.26
CA PRO A 307 -2.50 -1.49 31.43
C PRO A 307 -2.75 -2.80 30.67
N PHE A 308 -1.84 -3.78 30.74
CA PHE A 308 -2.00 -5.06 30.05
C PHE A 308 -1.31 -6.20 30.80
N SER A 309 -1.81 -7.41 30.61
CA SER A 309 -1.19 -8.63 31.13
C SER A 309 -0.23 -9.25 30.11
N VAL A 310 0.73 -10.04 30.60
CA VAL A 310 1.70 -10.79 29.77
C VAL A 310 1.52 -12.28 30.07
N ASN A 311 1.10 -13.04 29.08
CA ASN A 311 0.76 -14.45 29.17
C ASN A 311 1.74 -15.26 28.34
N THR A 312 2.11 -16.44 28.84
CA THR A 312 3.15 -17.26 28.21
C THR A 312 2.80 -18.73 28.33
N GLU A 313 2.93 -19.46 27.22
CA GLU A 313 2.71 -20.90 27.20
C GLU A 313 3.79 -21.58 26.35
N TYR A 314 4.40 -22.65 26.87
CA TYR A 314 5.49 -23.37 26.22
C TYR A 314 5.09 -24.82 25.96
N GLY A 315 4.95 -25.18 24.68
CA GLY A 315 4.41 -26.47 24.24
C GLY A 315 5.21 -27.09 23.10
N THR A 316 4.81 -28.30 22.69
CA THR A 316 5.42 -28.98 21.54
C THR A 316 5.04 -28.30 20.23
N CYS A 317 5.99 -28.16 19.30
CA CYS A 317 5.73 -27.66 17.96
C CYS A 317 5.06 -28.77 17.11
N PRO A 318 3.86 -28.56 16.53
CA PRO A 318 3.15 -29.65 15.86
C PRO A 318 3.69 -29.95 14.46
N TRP A 319 4.26 -28.97 13.73
CA TRP A 319 4.89 -29.21 12.43
C TRP A 319 6.31 -29.77 12.55
N ASN A 320 6.93 -29.70 13.73
CA ASN A 320 8.22 -30.33 14.02
C ASN A 320 8.32 -30.75 15.50
N PRO A 321 8.01 -32.01 15.87
CA PRO A 321 7.98 -32.46 17.27
C PRO A 321 9.31 -32.35 18.03
N HIS A 322 10.45 -32.31 17.32
CA HIS A 322 11.75 -32.08 17.95
C HIS A 322 11.87 -30.64 18.47
N HIS A 323 11.22 -29.70 17.80
CA HIS A 323 11.13 -28.30 18.22
C HIS A 323 10.04 -28.09 19.26
N LYS A 324 10.02 -26.89 19.83
CA LYS A 324 9.06 -26.41 20.82
C LYS A 324 8.52 -25.06 20.37
N LEU A 325 7.36 -24.66 20.88
CA LEU A 325 6.75 -23.37 20.61
C LEU A 325 6.53 -22.62 21.92
N LEU A 326 6.91 -21.34 21.94
CA LEU A 326 6.58 -20.40 22.99
C LEU A 326 5.57 -19.40 22.46
N GLN A 327 4.36 -19.42 23.02
CA GLN A 327 3.34 -18.40 22.80
C GLN A 327 3.50 -17.27 23.82
N ILE A 328 3.47 -16.02 23.33
CA ILE A 328 3.43 -14.81 24.15
C ILE A 328 2.15 -14.06 23.79
N GLY A 329 1.29 -13.85 24.77
CA GLY A 329 0.00 -13.18 24.61
C GLY A 329 -0.11 -11.94 25.51
N LEU A 330 -0.43 -10.79 24.92
CA LEU A 330 -0.76 -9.57 25.64
C LEU A 330 -2.27 -9.37 25.68
N GLN A 331 -2.80 -8.94 26.81
CA GLN A 331 -4.21 -8.56 26.96
C GLN A 331 -4.31 -7.16 27.54
N GLY A 332 -4.77 -6.22 26.72
CA GLY A 332 -5.12 -4.87 27.18
C GLY A 332 -6.29 -4.90 28.16
N GLU A 333 -6.27 -4.00 29.14
CA GLU A 333 -7.38 -3.83 30.08
C GLU A 333 -8.68 -3.46 29.34
N ASN A 334 -9.80 -3.99 29.83
CA ASN A 334 -11.13 -3.57 29.39
C ASN A 334 -11.57 -2.33 30.19
N LEU A 335 -11.67 -1.18 29.53
CA LEU A 335 -12.24 0.03 30.13
C LEU A 335 -13.74 0.11 29.84
N GLN A 336 -14.53 0.51 30.84
CA GLN A 336 -15.93 0.85 30.62
C GLN A 336 -16.04 2.13 29.77
N THR A 337 -16.89 2.10 28.74
CA THR A 337 -17.06 3.15 27.71
C THR A 337 -17.34 4.56 28.25
N LYS A 338 -17.81 4.71 29.49
CA LYS A 338 -18.06 6.01 30.15
C LYS A 338 -16.79 6.85 30.38
N ASN A 339 -15.60 6.23 30.39
CA ASN A 339 -14.32 6.93 30.57
C ASN A 339 -13.57 7.19 29.24
N ALA A 340 -14.23 6.96 28.11
CA ALA A 340 -13.68 7.22 26.79
C ALA A 340 -13.30 8.70 26.60
N SER A 341 -12.11 8.94 26.03
CA SER A 341 -11.69 10.29 25.64
C SER A 341 -12.44 10.73 24.38
N PRO A 342 -12.82 12.01 24.25
CA PRO A 342 -13.50 12.50 23.05
C PRO A 342 -12.64 12.30 21.79
N ALA A 343 -13.29 12.04 20.65
CA ALA A 343 -12.60 11.79 19.38
C ALA A 343 -12.91 12.86 18.31
N ASN A 344 -11.90 13.22 17.52
CA ASN A 344 -12.00 14.04 16.32
C ASN A 344 -11.55 13.19 15.15
N LEU A 345 -12.50 12.77 14.32
CA LEU A 345 -12.28 11.86 13.20
C LEU A 345 -12.47 12.60 11.88
N VAL A 346 -11.45 12.59 11.02
CA VAL A 346 -11.56 13.09 9.65
C VAL A 346 -11.64 11.90 8.71
N PHE A 347 -12.79 11.70 8.08
CA PHE A 347 -12.96 10.71 7.03
C PHE A 347 -12.38 11.27 5.74
N LEU A 348 -11.28 10.68 5.30
CA LEU A 348 -10.65 10.99 4.02
C LEU A 348 -11.08 9.92 3.02
N VAL A 349 -12.01 10.29 2.15
CA VAL A 349 -12.70 9.37 1.23
C VAL A 349 -12.12 9.51 -0.18
N ASP A 350 -11.64 8.40 -0.71
CA ASP A 350 -11.35 8.27 -2.13
C ASP A 350 -12.66 8.19 -2.93
N ALA A 351 -12.87 9.17 -3.80
CA ALA A 351 -13.99 9.24 -4.71
C ALA A 351 -13.53 9.22 -6.17
N SER A 352 -12.34 8.67 -6.44
CA SER A 352 -11.83 8.51 -7.81
C SER A 352 -12.70 7.56 -8.64
N GLY A 353 -12.56 7.62 -9.97
CA GLY A 353 -13.34 6.77 -10.87
C GLY A 353 -13.12 5.26 -10.67
N SER A 354 -12.00 4.83 -10.09
CA SER A 354 -11.75 3.42 -9.79
C SER A 354 -12.62 2.89 -8.64
N MET A 355 -13.20 3.79 -7.82
CA MET A 355 -14.04 3.47 -6.66
C MET A 355 -15.51 3.17 -7.00
N ASP A 356 -15.89 3.14 -8.27
CA ASP A 356 -17.29 3.02 -8.75
C ASP A 356 -17.94 1.63 -8.58
N SER A 357 -17.16 0.59 -8.22
CA SER A 357 -17.68 -0.77 -8.07
C SER A 357 -18.33 -1.03 -6.71
N GLU A 358 -19.27 -1.98 -6.64
CA GLU A 358 -20.04 -2.31 -5.41
C GLU A 358 -19.17 -2.65 -4.18
N ASP A 359 -18.01 -3.26 -4.40
CA ASP A 359 -17.02 -3.62 -3.38
C ASP A 359 -16.11 -2.43 -2.96
N LYS A 360 -16.33 -1.23 -3.50
CA LYS A 360 -15.56 0.00 -3.24
C LYS A 360 -16.40 1.10 -2.58
N LEU A 361 -16.68 2.23 -3.26
CA LEU A 361 -17.37 3.37 -2.65
C LEU A 361 -18.75 3.02 -2.05
N PRO A 362 -19.60 2.21 -2.69
CA PRO A 362 -20.84 1.72 -2.09
C PRO A 362 -20.60 0.93 -0.80
N LEU A 363 -19.63 0.00 -0.78
CA LEU A 363 -19.26 -0.74 0.43
C LEU A 363 -18.66 0.19 1.50
N LEU A 364 -17.84 1.16 1.12
CA LEU A 364 -17.26 2.17 2.01
C LEU A 364 -18.37 2.97 2.71
N LYS A 365 -19.34 3.51 1.95
CA LYS A 365 -20.50 4.23 2.53
C LYS A 365 -21.26 3.35 3.51
N ARG A 366 -21.55 2.10 3.14
CA ARG A 366 -22.20 1.11 4.03
C ARG A 366 -21.37 0.83 5.29
N SER A 367 -20.06 0.79 5.16
CA SER A 367 -19.12 0.56 6.26
C SER A 367 -19.13 1.75 7.24
N PHE A 368 -19.06 2.98 6.74
CA PHE A 368 -19.15 4.18 7.58
C PHE A 368 -20.51 4.33 8.26
N LYS A 369 -21.61 3.90 7.63
CA LYS A 369 -22.91 3.77 8.30
C LYS A 369 -22.84 2.86 9.51
N VAL A 370 -22.07 1.77 9.46
CA VAL A 370 -21.86 0.88 10.62
C VAL A 370 -21.07 1.59 11.71
N LEU A 371 -19.96 2.26 11.37
CA LEU A 371 -19.15 3.02 12.34
C LEU A 371 -19.97 4.10 13.06
N LEU A 372 -20.75 4.89 12.32
CA LEU A 372 -21.58 5.97 12.87
C LEU A 372 -22.64 5.50 13.87
N LYS A 373 -23.07 4.24 13.80
CA LYS A 373 -23.99 3.63 14.78
C LYS A 373 -23.30 3.32 16.12
N GLN A 374 -21.98 3.13 16.11
CA GLN A 374 -21.19 2.77 17.28
C GLN A 374 -20.68 4.01 18.02
N LEU A 375 -20.54 5.14 17.31
CA LEU A 375 -20.15 6.42 17.89
C LEU A 375 -21.36 7.07 18.57
N THR A 376 -21.41 6.96 19.91
CA THR A 376 -22.51 7.46 20.75
C THR A 376 -22.15 8.68 21.59
N ASP A 377 -20.85 8.96 21.78
CA ASP A 377 -20.39 10.11 22.57
C ASP A 377 -20.55 11.42 21.76
N SER A 378 -21.43 12.30 22.22
CA SER A 378 -21.74 13.59 21.58
C SER A 378 -20.53 14.55 21.50
N ARG A 379 -19.49 14.31 22.29
CA ARG A 379 -18.22 15.06 22.21
C ARG A 379 -17.39 14.65 20.99
N THR A 380 -17.72 13.52 20.35
CA THR A 380 -17.07 13.06 19.12
C THR A 380 -17.50 13.90 17.92
N LYS A 381 -16.53 14.32 17.12
CA LYS A 381 -16.75 15.10 15.89
C LYS A 381 -16.25 14.34 14.66
N ILE A 382 -16.98 14.51 13.56
CA ILE A 382 -16.64 13.95 12.26
C ILE A 382 -16.55 15.08 11.23
N ALA A 383 -15.45 15.13 10.50
CA ALA A 383 -15.33 15.88 9.26
C ALA A 383 -15.17 14.91 8.10
N ILE A 384 -15.59 15.32 6.90
CA ILE A 384 -15.45 14.50 5.69
C ILE A 384 -14.71 15.32 4.64
N VAL A 385 -13.58 14.79 4.20
CA VAL A 385 -12.81 15.27 3.06
C VAL A 385 -12.92 14.20 1.99
N ALA A 386 -13.30 14.58 0.78
CA ALA A 386 -13.27 13.69 -0.38
C ALA A 386 -12.19 14.16 -1.35
N TYR A 387 -11.50 13.22 -1.98
CA TYR A 387 -10.58 13.50 -3.05
C TYR A 387 -10.92 12.67 -4.28
N ALA A 388 -10.80 13.33 -5.43
CA ALA A 388 -10.78 12.72 -6.74
C ALA A 388 -9.95 13.63 -7.64
N GLY A 389 -10.49 14.14 -8.77
CA GLY A 389 -9.75 15.08 -9.64
C GLY A 389 -9.37 16.39 -8.94
N ALA A 390 -10.01 16.70 -7.81
CA ALA A 390 -9.64 17.73 -6.86
C ALA A 390 -9.97 17.24 -5.43
N SER A 391 -9.37 17.87 -4.43
CA SER A 391 -9.66 17.60 -3.01
C SER A 391 -10.60 18.65 -2.42
N GLY A 392 -11.61 18.23 -1.66
CA GLY A 392 -12.65 19.12 -1.14
C GLY A 392 -13.17 18.72 0.23
N LEU A 393 -13.49 19.73 1.05
CA LEU A 393 -14.20 19.53 2.32
C LEU A 393 -15.69 19.33 2.04
N VAL A 394 -16.19 18.11 2.25
CA VAL A 394 -17.60 17.75 2.06
C VAL A 394 -18.42 18.09 3.30
N LEU A 395 -17.84 17.88 4.49
CA LEU A 395 -18.50 18.16 5.75
C LEU A 395 -17.48 18.76 6.76
N PRO A 396 -17.70 19.98 7.29
CA PRO A 396 -16.90 20.50 8.38
C PRO A 396 -17.13 19.69 9.67
N ALA A 397 -16.19 19.79 10.63
CA ALA A 397 -16.26 19.05 11.90
C ALA A 397 -17.63 19.19 12.58
N THR A 398 -18.40 18.11 12.56
CA THR A 398 -19.80 18.03 12.98
C THR A 398 -19.93 16.98 14.09
N SER A 399 -20.61 17.32 15.18
CA SER A 399 -20.83 16.35 16.27
C SER A 399 -21.64 15.15 15.78
N VAL A 400 -21.28 13.95 16.25
CA VAL A 400 -21.99 12.69 15.92
C VAL A 400 -23.46 12.69 16.36
N SER A 401 -23.87 13.62 17.23
CA SER A 401 -25.29 13.83 17.56
C SER A 401 -26.11 14.27 16.35
N HIS A 402 -25.49 14.93 15.37
CA HIS A 402 -26.11 15.32 14.10
C HIS A 402 -25.94 14.22 13.04
N ARG A 403 -26.25 12.97 13.42
CA ARG A 403 -25.95 11.77 12.62
C ARG A 403 -26.52 11.84 11.20
N GLU A 404 -27.77 12.29 11.05
CA GLU A 404 -28.42 12.42 9.73
C GLU A 404 -27.64 13.35 8.80
N LYS A 405 -27.14 14.48 9.30
CA LYS A 405 -26.33 15.41 8.51
C LYS A 405 -25.04 14.76 8.00
N ILE A 406 -24.39 13.95 8.83
CA ILE A 406 -23.17 13.23 8.47
C ILE A 406 -23.49 12.16 7.42
N LEU A 407 -24.59 11.43 7.60
CA LEU A 407 -25.05 10.41 6.66
C LEU A 407 -25.39 11.01 5.29
N THR A 408 -26.15 12.10 5.25
CA THR A 408 -26.48 12.79 3.99
C THR A 408 -25.21 13.25 3.26
N ALA A 409 -24.24 13.80 3.98
CA ALA A 409 -22.97 14.21 3.39
C ALA A 409 -22.18 13.03 2.79
N LEU A 410 -22.18 11.86 3.44
CA LEU A 410 -21.57 10.64 2.89
C LEU A 410 -22.31 10.11 1.66
N GLU A 411 -23.64 10.10 1.68
CA GLU A 411 -24.43 9.58 0.56
C GLU A 411 -24.23 10.39 -0.72
N ASN A 412 -24.03 11.70 -0.59
CA ASN A 412 -23.84 12.63 -1.71
C ASN A 412 -22.46 12.56 -2.39
N ILE A 413 -21.53 11.75 -1.88
CA ILE A 413 -20.22 11.55 -2.51
C ILE A 413 -20.37 10.65 -3.73
N GLU A 414 -20.00 11.12 -4.91
CA GLU A 414 -20.03 10.33 -6.15
C GLU A 414 -18.60 10.04 -6.64
N SER A 415 -18.39 8.86 -7.22
CA SER A 415 -17.15 8.45 -7.87
C SER A 415 -16.96 9.21 -9.19
N GLY A 416 -15.79 9.83 -9.40
CA GLY A 416 -15.46 10.45 -10.69
C GLY A 416 -14.17 11.26 -10.70
N GLY A 417 -13.49 11.31 -11.84
CA GLY A 417 -12.21 12.01 -12.01
C GLY A 417 -10.99 11.16 -11.68
N SER A 418 -9.79 11.75 -11.87
CA SER A 418 -8.50 11.16 -11.47
C SER A 418 -8.32 11.20 -9.94
N THR A 419 -7.16 10.81 -9.41
CA THR A 419 -6.85 10.90 -7.98
C THR A 419 -6.10 12.20 -7.68
N ALA A 420 -6.25 12.80 -6.51
CA ALA A 420 -5.43 13.92 -6.01
C ALA A 420 -5.02 13.63 -4.57
N GLY A 421 -4.47 12.43 -4.34
CA GLY A 421 -4.35 11.84 -3.00
C GLY A 421 -3.49 12.67 -2.04
N GLY A 422 -2.41 13.27 -2.52
CA GLY A 422 -1.54 14.14 -1.71
C GLY A 422 -2.26 15.38 -1.16
N GLU A 423 -2.98 16.10 -2.01
CA GLU A 423 -3.77 17.27 -1.61
C GLU A 423 -4.88 16.88 -0.62
N GLY A 424 -5.48 15.71 -0.82
CA GLY A 424 -6.52 15.17 0.06
C GLY A 424 -5.99 14.89 1.46
N ILE A 425 -4.80 14.28 1.56
CA ILE A 425 -4.12 14.01 2.82
C ILE A 425 -3.75 15.32 3.53
N GLU A 426 -3.17 16.30 2.82
CA GLU A 426 -2.85 17.60 3.41
C GLU A 426 -4.09 18.32 3.97
N LEU A 427 -5.17 18.34 3.18
CA LEU A 427 -6.43 18.94 3.60
C LEU A 427 -7.03 18.21 4.81
N ALA A 428 -7.04 16.88 4.82
CA ALA A 428 -7.54 16.10 5.95
C ALA A 428 -6.77 16.40 7.24
N TYR A 429 -5.44 16.45 7.19
CA TYR A 429 -4.62 16.81 8.34
C TYR A 429 -4.85 18.26 8.79
N LYS A 430 -5.01 19.20 7.85
CA LYS A 430 -5.35 20.60 8.18
C LYS A 430 -6.67 20.68 8.93
N ILE A 431 -7.70 19.99 8.46
CA ILE A 431 -9.02 19.96 9.10
C ILE A 431 -8.95 19.27 10.47
N ALA A 432 -8.20 18.17 10.59
CA ALA A 432 -7.98 17.48 11.85
C ALA A 432 -7.32 18.40 12.89
N GLN A 433 -6.33 19.19 12.47
CA GLN A 433 -5.63 20.16 13.32
C GLN A 433 -6.53 21.35 13.72
N GLN A 434 -7.40 21.82 12.83
CA GLN A 434 -8.35 22.90 13.15
C GLN A 434 -9.40 22.47 14.19
N ALA A 435 -9.85 21.22 14.14
CA ALA A 435 -10.81 20.67 15.09
C ALA A 435 -10.15 19.87 16.23
N PHE A 436 -8.86 20.08 16.48
CA PHE A 436 -8.06 19.26 17.38
C PHE A 436 -8.61 19.27 18.81
N ILE A 437 -8.66 18.09 19.42
CA ILE A 437 -9.11 17.91 20.80
C ILE A 437 -7.91 17.54 21.67
N ALA A 438 -7.50 18.47 22.53
CA ALA A 438 -6.39 18.25 23.46
C ALA A 438 -6.71 17.11 24.44
N GLY A 439 -5.81 16.12 24.52
CA GLY A 439 -6.02 14.91 25.32
C GLY A 439 -7.14 13.98 24.80
N GLY A 440 -7.74 14.31 23.66
CA GLY A 440 -8.65 13.45 22.92
C GLY A 440 -7.93 12.64 21.84
N ASN A 441 -8.68 11.78 21.16
CA ASN A 441 -8.17 11.05 20.00
C ASN A 441 -8.37 11.89 18.73
N ASN A 442 -7.29 12.18 18.01
CA ASN A 442 -7.36 12.90 16.75
C ASN A 442 -6.83 11.99 15.65
N ARG A 443 -7.67 11.70 14.64
CA ARG A 443 -7.35 10.68 13.65
C ARG A 443 -7.92 11.00 12.27
N VAL A 444 -7.11 10.79 11.25
CA VAL A 444 -7.56 10.70 9.86
C VAL A 444 -7.84 9.23 9.56
N ILE A 445 -9.02 8.94 9.03
CA ILE A 445 -9.42 7.61 8.55
C ILE A 445 -9.51 7.70 7.02
N LEU A 446 -8.48 7.18 6.37
CA LEU A 446 -8.35 7.10 4.94
C LEU A 446 -9.06 5.85 4.42
N ALA A 447 -9.95 6.01 3.44
CA ALA A 447 -10.68 4.91 2.82
C ALA A 447 -10.53 4.97 1.30
N THR A 448 -9.87 3.96 0.71
CA THR A 448 -9.38 3.96 -0.68
C THR A 448 -9.23 2.54 -1.24
N ASP A 449 -9.01 2.41 -2.54
CA ASP A 449 -8.48 1.19 -3.17
C ASP A 449 -6.94 1.19 -3.29
N GLY A 450 -6.26 2.24 -2.79
CA GLY A 450 -4.82 2.32 -2.64
C GLY A 450 -4.09 3.05 -3.77
N ASP A 451 -4.82 3.65 -4.71
CA ASP A 451 -4.21 4.42 -5.79
C ASP A 451 -4.01 5.91 -5.41
N PHE A 452 -2.86 6.21 -4.79
CA PHE A 452 -2.47 7.59 -4.45
C PHE A 452 -1.67 8.30 -5.56
N ASN A 453 -1.45 7.64 -6.70
CA ASN A 453 -0.37 7.95 -7.66
C ASN A 453 -0.60 9.20 -8.53
N VAL A 454 -1.56 10.06 -8.20
CA VAL A 454 -1.81 11.30 -8.94
C VAL A 454 -1.73 12.47 -7.96
N GLY A 455 -0.63 13.21 -8.04
CA GLY A 455 -0.26 14.30 -7.15
C GLY A 455 1.21 14.73 -7.32
N LEU A 456 1.61 15.84 -6.70
CA LEU A 456 2.95 16.43 -6.81
C LEU A 456 4.05 15.67 -6.04
N SER A 457 3.72 14.59 -5.34
CA SER A 457 4.60 13.96 -4.34
C SER A 457 4.88 12.49 -4.58
N SER A 458 6.14 12.09 -4.40
CA SER A 458 6.59 10.70 -4.38
C SER A 458 6.07 9.94 -3.15
N ASP A 459 6.12 8.60 -3.18
CA ASP A 459 5.81 7.74 -2.03
C ASP A 459 6.59 8.18 -0.77
N GLU A 460 7.87 8.51 -0.93
CA GLU A 460 8.74 8.98 0.14
C GLU A 460 8.30 10.33 0.73
N GLU A 461 7.94 11.29 -0.12
CA GLU A 461 7.43 12.59 0.34
C GLU A 461 6.13 12.42 1.11
N LEU A 462 5.23 11.54 0.65
CA LEU A 462 3.97 11.28 1.33
C LEU A 462 4.18 10.61 2.70
N MET A 463 5.08 9.62 2.77
CA MET A 463 5.47 9.00 4.04
C MET A 463 6.10 10.02 4.99
N GLN A 464 6.94 10.93 4.49
CA GLN A 464 7.58 11.98 5.28
C GLN A 464 6.56 13.02 5.78
N LEU A 465 5.60 13.41 4.94
CA LEU A 465 4.48 14.26 5.32
C LEU A 465 3.71 13.64 6.48
N ILE A 466 3.27 12.40 6.34
CA ILE A 466 2.51 11.68 7.37
C ILE A 466 3.34 11.53 8.66
N SER A 467 4.61 11.15 8.54
CA SER A 467 5.54 11.03 9.68
C SER A 467 5.74 12.36 10.43
N ASN A 468 5.65 13.48 9.73
CA ASN A 468 5.69 14.81 10.34
C ASN A 468 4.34 15.20 10.94
N LYS A 469 3.23 14.92 10.26
CA LYS A 469 1.88 15.24 10.74
C LYS A 469 1.52 14.45 12.00
N ARG A 470 1.96 13.19 12.13
CA ARG A 470 1.74 12.41 13.38
C ARG A 470 2.34 13.07 14.62
N LYS A 471 3.41 13.88 14.48
CA LYS A 471 4.02 14.62 15.61
C LYS A 471 3.07 15.66 16.20
N SER A 472 2.04 16.09 15.47
CA SER A 472 0.99 16.94 16.01
C SER A 472 -0.07 16.18 16.82
N GLY A 473 0.12 14.87 17.04
CA GLY A 473 -0.85 14.01 17.74
C GLY A 473 -2.08 13.64 16.90
N VAL A 474 -1.98 13.71 15.57
CA VAL A 474 -3.03 13.27 14.63
C VAL A 474 -2.54 11.99 13.94
N TYR A 475 -3.19 10.86 14.18
CA TYR A 475 -2.79 9.56 13.63
C TYR A 475 -3.52 9.21 12.33
N LEU A 476 -3.02 8.21 11.58
CA LEU A 476 -3.64 7.75 10.32
C LEU A 476 -4.08 6.28 10.42
N THR A 477 -5.34 6.00 10.13
CA THR A 477 -5.84 4.65 9.86
C THR A 477 -6.21 4.54 8.39
N CYS A 478 -5.83 3.43 7.75
CA CYS A 478 -6.21 3.14 6.37
C CYS A 478 -7.22 1.98 6.31
N LEU A 479 -8.24 2.14 5.47
CA LEU A 479 -9.24 1.15 5.14
C LEU A 479 -9.17 0.90 3.63
N GLY A 480 -8.69 -0.29 3.26
CA GLY A 480 -8.61 -0.74 1.87
C GLY A 480 -9.93 -1.35 1.41
N PHE A 481 -10.35 -1.01 0.20
CA PHE A 481 -11.58 -1.52 -0.42
C PHE A 481 -11.33 -2.02 -1.85
N GLY A 482 -12.19 -2.94 -2.28
CA GLY A 482 -12.24 -3.44 -3.65
C GLY A 482 -11.15 -4.43 -4.02
N THR A 483 -11.16 -4.83 -5.29
CA THR A 483 -10.29 -5.85 -5.88
C THR A 483 -9.61 -5.36 -7.16
N GLY A 484 -8.53 -6.04 -7.56
CA GLY A 484 -7.91 -5.90 -8.88
C GLY A 484 -6.83 -4.81 -9.00
N ASN A 485 -6.96 -3.71 -8.26
CA ASN A 485 -5.96 -2.63 -8.20
C ASN A 485 -5.52 -2.28 -6.77
N LEU A 486 -5.82 -3.15 -5.79
CA LEU A 486 -5.49 -2.94 -4.38
C LEU A 486 -3.98 -2.71 -4.19
N ASN A 487 -3.61 -1.56 -3.65
CA ASN A 487 -2.22 -1.26 -3.30
C ASN A 487 -1.94 -1.49 -1.81
N ASP A 488 -1.97 -2.76 -1.43
CA ASP A 488 -1.74 -3.20 -0.05
C ASP A 488 -0.40 -2.70 0.51
N SER A 489 0.67 -2.78 -0.30
CA SER A 489 2.00 -2.30 0.09
C SER A 489 2.05 -0.82 0.45
N MET A 490 1.33 0.03 -0.29
CA MET A 490 1.32 1.47 -0.01
C MET A 490 0.50 1.78 1.25
N MET A 491 -0.66 1.15 1.40
CA MET A 491 -1.46 1.36 2.61
C MET A 491 -0.69 0.97 3.88
N GLU A 492 0.03 -0.14 3.86
CA GLU A 492 0.91 -0.57 4.95
C GLU A 492 2.02 0.47 5.25
N LYS A 493 2.66 1.01 4.21
CA LYS A 493 3.67 2.08 4.38
C LYS A 493 3.08 3.34 5.00
N LEU A 494 1.90 3.77 4.56
CA LEU A 494 1.24 4.98 5.05
C LEU A 494 0.81 4.83 6.52
N THR A 495 0.25 3.69 6.91
CA THR A 495 -0.17 3.44 8.29
C THR A 495 1.02 3.34 9.24
N ASN A 496 2.09 2.66 8.82
CA ASN A 496 3.35 2.62 9.56
C ASN A 496 3.93 4.03 9.77
N ALA A 497 3.92 4.86 8.73
CA ALA A 497 4.35 6.26 8.82
C ALA A 497 3.43 7.07 9.75
N GLY A 498 2.13 6.78 9.79
CA GLY A 498 1.11 7.52 10.55
C GLY A 498 0.84 7.02 11.96
N ASN A 499 1.56 5.99 12.41
CA ASN A 499 1.37 5.29 13.69
C ASN A 499 -0.11 4.89 13.92
N GLY A 500 -0.69 4.22 12.93
CA GLY A 500 -2.02 3.67 13.04
C GLY A 500 -2.17 2.37 12.25
N ASN A 501 -3.42 1.95 12.06
CA ASN A 501 -3.71 0.58 11.62
C ASN A 501 -4.24 0.54 10.20
N TYR A 502 -3.95 -0.57 9.52
CA TYR A 502 -4.48 -0.91 8.22
C TYR A 502 -5.46 -2.08 8.31
N TYR A 503 -6.65 -1.88 7.72
CA TYR A 503 -7.67 -2.92 7.58
C TYR A 503 -8.08 -3.03 6.11
N TYR A 504 -8.30 -4.26 5.65
CA TYR A 504 -8.90 -4.53 4.34
C TYR A 504 -10.34 -4.99 4.53
N ILE A 505 -11.29 -4.28 3.91
CA ILE A 505 -12.72 -4.55 4.01
C ILE A 505 -13.16 -5.31 2.75
N ASP A 506 -13.20 -6.63 2.84
CA ASP A 506 -13.66 -7.53 1.76
C ASP A 506 -15.20 -7.65 1.69
N GLY A 507 -15.92 -7.12 2.68
CA GLY A 507 -17.38 -7.13 2.71
C GLY A 507 -17.99 -6.52 3.97
N ILE A 508 -19.32 -6.50 4.03
CA ILE A 508 -20.04 -5.81 5.12
C ILE A 508 -19.85 -6.49 6.49
N ASN A 509 -19.61 -7.81 6.52
CA ASN A 509 -19.35 -8.53 7.77
C ASN A 509 -17.98 -8.15 8.35
N GLU A 510 -16.98 -7.95 7.48
CA GLU A 510 -15.68 -7.45 7.88
C GLU A 510 -15.77 -6.00 8.35
N ALA A 511 -16.51 -5.15 7.64
CA ALA A 511 -16.79 -3.79 8.08
C ALA A 511 -17.42 -3.75 9.48
N LYS A 512 -18.36 -4.65 9.79
CA LYS A 512 -18.94 -4.76 11.14
C LYS A 512 -17.89 -5.16 12.17
N LYS A 513 -17.05 -6.14 11.87
CA LYS A 513 -15.97 -6.56 12.78
C LYS A 513 -14.99 -5.41 13.03
N VAL A 514 -14.41 -4.88 11.96
CA VAL A 514 -13.37 -3.85 12.02
C VAL A 514 -13.91 -2.59 12.67
N LEU A 515 -15.03 -2.05 12.20
CA LEU A 515 -15.48 -0.73 12.62
C LEU A 515 -16.22 -0.73 13.96
N ALA A 516 -16.93 -1.80 14.31
CA ALA A 516 -17.61 -1.86 15.59
C ALA A 516 -16.69 -2.27 16.73
N LYS A 517 -15.78 -3.22 16.47
CA LYS A 517 -15.01 -3.89 17.52
C LYS A 517 -13.56 -3.42 17.58
N ASN A 518 -12.87 -3.47 16.44
CA ASN A 518 -11.43 -3.24 16.42
C ASN A 518 -11.09 -1.74 16.45
N LEU A 519 -11.74 -0.95 15.58
CA LEU A 519 -11.48 0.48 15.47
C LEU A 519 -11.84 1.19 16.77
N THR A 520 -12.99 0.89 17.39
CA THR A 520 -13.34 1.45 18.71
C THR A 520 -12.29 1.14 19.77
N GLY A 521 -11.69 -0.06 19.77
CA GLY A 521 -10.60 -0.43 20.68
C GLY A 521 -9.30 0.31 20.40
N THR A 522 -8.93 0.48 19.12
CA THR A 522 -7.72 1.24 18.72
C THR A 522 -7.89 2.75 18.85
N LEU A 523 -9.13 3.26 18.92
CA LEU A 523 -9.37 4.67 19.25
C LEU A 523 -8.98 5.01 20.70
N TYR A 524 -8.80 4.02 21.58
CA TYR A 524 -8.43 4.23 22.98
C TYR A 524 -7.13 3.48 23.31
N ALA A 525 -6.00 4.09 22.96
CA ALA A 525 -4.70 3.58 23.36
C ALA A 525 -4.52 3.63 24.89
N ILE A 526 -4.12 2.51 25.48
CA ILE A 526 -3.79 2.38 26.91
C ILE A 526 -2.28 2.28 27.14
N ALA A 527 -1.53 1.95 26.08
CA ALA A 527 -0.07 1.99 26.04
C ALA A 527 0.41 2.33 24.62
N LYS A 528 1.49 3.11 24.52
CA LYS A 528 2.16 3.45 23.27
C LYS A 528 3.62 2.99 23.28
N ASP A 529 4.22 2.89 22.11
CA ASP A 529 5.61 2.46 21.89
C ASP A 529 5.91 1.12 22.56
N VAL A 530 5.00 0.15 22.43
CA VAL A 530 5.14 -1.13 23.11
C VAL A 530 6.12 -2.02 22.34
N LYS A 531 7.22 -2.37 23.00
CA LYS A 531 8.33 -3.16 22.46
C LYS A 531 8.53 -4.40 23.31
N ILE A 532 8.86 -5.51 22.66
CA ILE A 532 9.22 -6.75 23.33
C ILE A 532 10.68 -7.09 23.00
N GLN A 533 11.47 -7.42 24.02
CA GLN A 533 12.79 -8.01 23.90
C GLN A 533 12.85 -9.32 24.67
N LEU A 534 13.19 -10.40 23.98
CA LEU A 534 13.43 -11.71 24.58
C LEU A 534 14.92 -11.91 24.73
N GLU A 535 15.32 -12.50 25.84
CA GLU A 535 16.69 -12.93 26.12
C GLU A 535 16.68 -14.43 26.44
N PHE A 536 17.14 -15.24 25.49
CA PHE A 536 17.08 -16.69 25.58
C PHE A 536 18.24 -17.25 26.40
N ASN A 537 17.96 -18.27 27.21
CA ASN A 537 18.99 -18.96 27.97
C ASN A 537 19.78 -19.94 27.07
N PRO A 538 21.08 -19.72 26.79
CA PRO A 538 21.88 -20.58 25.92
C PRO A 538 22.06 -22.01 26.46
N ALA A 539 21.89 -22.24 27.76
CA ALA A 539 21.94 -23.57 28.35
C ALA A 539 20.69 -24.43 28.06
N ARG A 540 19.59 -23.79 27.63
CA ARG A 540 18.30 -24.47 27.39
C ARG A 540 17.87 -24.39 25.93
N VAL A 541 18.20 -23.30 25.24
CA VAL A 541 17.80 -23.03 23.86
C VAL A 541 19.02 -22.98 22.96
N LYS A 542 19.08 -23.87 21.96
CA LYS A 542 20.12 -23.88 20.93
C LYS A 542 19.88 -22.75 19.94
N SER A 543 18.67 -22.70 19.38
CA SER A 543 18.26 -21.70 18.39
C SER A 543 16.79 -21.33 18.56
N TYR A 544 16.40 -20.15 18.07
CA TYR A 544 15.01 -19.72 18.03
C TYR A 544 14.67 -19.02 16.71
N ARG A 545 13.38 -18.91 16.41
CA ARG A 545 12.81 -18.18 15.27
C ARG A 545 11.50 -17.52 15.67
N LEU A 546 11.35 -16.22 15.41
CA LEU A 546 10.06 -15.52 15.53
C LEU A 546 9.20 -15.90 14.31
N VAL A 547 7.97 -16.36 14.53
CA VAL A 547 7.05 -16.72 13.44
C VAL A 547 6.20 -15.51 13.07
N GLY A 548 6.34 -15.02 11.83
CA GLY A 548 5.75 -13.76 11.39
C GLY A 548 6.55 -12.55 11.88
N TYR A 549 5.92 -11.37 11.89
CA TYR A 549 6.48 -10.08 12.38
C TYR A 549 7.73 -9.63 11.62
N GLU A 550 7.94 -10.08 10.38
CA GLU A 550 9.13 -9.77 9.58
C GLU A 550 9.36 -8.25 9.42
N ASN A 551 8.30 -7.47 9.25
CA ASN A 551 8.32 -6.01 9.12
C ASN A 551 8.36 -5.26 10.47
N ARG A 552 8.37 -5.96 11.62
CA ARG A 552 8.33 -5.38 12.98
C ARG A 552 9.58 -5.64 13.82
N VAL A 553 10.60 -6.29 13.25
CA VAL A 553 11.88 -6.52 13.94
C VAL A 553 12.59 -5.19 14.20
N LEU A 554 13.10 -5.00 15.42
CA LEU A 554 13.82 -3.82 15.85
C LEU A 554 15.26 -4.17 16.22
N LYS A 555 16.18 -3.20 16.14
CA LYS A 555 17.54 -3.39 16.64
C LYS A 555 17.51 -3.50 18.17
N HIS A 556 18.33 -4.36 18.77
CA HIS A 556 18.33 -4.56 20.23
C HIS A 556 18.59 -3.28 21.02
N ARG A 557 19.42 -2.37 20.49
CA ARG A 557 19.69 -1.06 21.08
C ARG A 557 18.47 -0.14 21.11
N ASP A 558 17.53 -0.33 20.19
CA ASP A 558 16.33 0.49 20.05
C ASP A 558 15.26 0.13 21.11
N PHE A 559 15.42 -1.01 21.79
CA PHE A 559 14.53 -1.44 22.89
C PHE A 559 14.45 -0.37 23.99
N LYS A 560 15.60 0.16 24.44
CA LYS A 560 15.68 1.20 25.48
C LYS A 560 15.52 2.63 24.94
N ASN A 561 15.53 2.80 23.62
CA ASN A 561 15.49 4.13 23.01
C ASN A 561 14.04 4.64 22.92
N ASP A 562 13.67 5.57 23.81
CA ASP A 562 12.35 6.22 23.80
C ASP A 562 12.11 7.11 22.57
N GLN A 563 13.10 7.34 21.70
CA GLN A 563 12.90 8.04 20.42
C GLN A 563 12.49 7.12 19.28
N VAL A 564 12.64 5.79 19.44
CA VAL A 564 12.19 4.83 18.45
C VAL A 564 10.75 4.48 18.73
N ASP A 565 9.89 4.79 17.78
CA ASP A 565 8.45 4.50 17.81
C ASP A 565 8.18 2.99 17.71
N ALA A 566 7.05 2.54 18.23
CA ALA A 566 6.60 1.14 18.19
C ALA A 566 5.08 1.06 18.38
N GLY A 567 4.51 -0.14 18.29
CA GLY A 567 3.06 -0.35 18.24
C GLY A 567 2.32 0.15 19.48
N GLU A 568 1.07 0.57 19.25
CA GLU A 568 0.15 0.95 20.32
C GLU A 568 -0.73 -0.24 20.72
N LEU A 569 -1.06 -0.30 22.01
CA LEU A 569 -2.03 -1.26 22.55
C LEU A 569 -3.29 -0.52 22.97
N GLY A 570 -4.42 -0.93 22.39
CA GLY A 570 -5.75 -0.39 22.69
C GLY A 570 -6.47 -1.13 23.81
N VAL A 571 -7.57 -0.54 24.29
CA VAL A 571 -8.49 -1.16 25.25
C VAL A 571 -8.96 -2.52 24.74
N GLY A 572 -8.86 -3.54 25.59
CA GLY A 572 -9.29 -4.91 25.29
C GLY A 572 -8.54 -5.61 24.16
N HIS A 573 -7.57 -4.95 23.52
CA HIS A 573 -6.83 -5.51 22.39
C HIS A 573 -5.93 -6.66 22.85
N THR A 574 -5.86 -7.71 22.04
CA THR A 574 -4.97 -8.86 22.26
C THR A 574 -3.87 -8.86 21.22
N VAL A 575 -2.62 -9.11 21.63
CA VAL A 575 -1.50 -9.35 20.70
C VAL A 575 -0.86 -10.68 21.03
N THR A 576 -0.66 -11.52 20.03
CA THR A 576 -0.05 -12.86 20.15
C THR A 576 1.17 -12.96 19.24
N ALA A 577 2.26 -13.48 19.79
CA ALA A 577 3.49 -13.83 19.07
C ALA A 577 3.88 -15.28 19.37
N LEU A 578 4.51 -15.94 18.40
CA LEU A 578 5.00 -17.32 18.52
C LEU A 578 6.49 -17.37 18.25
N TYR A 579 7.24 -18.05 19.11
CA TYR A 579 8.63 -18.42 18.86
C TYR A 579 8.76 -19.93 18.69
N GLU A 580 9.36 -20.35 17.59
CA GLU A 580 9.83 -21.71 17.41
C GLU A 580 11.22 -21.86 18.03
N ILE A 581 11.38 -22.86 18.89
CA ILE A 581 12.55 -23.06 19.75
C ILE A 581 13.13 -24.45 19.47
N VAL A 582 14.43 -24.48 19.16
CA VAL A 582 15.24 -25.70 19.12
C VAL A 582 15.89 -25.85 20.51
N PRO A 583 15.49 -26.84 21.33
CA PRO A 583 16.09 -27.04 22.63
C PRO A 583 17.54 -27.56 22.50
N VAL A 584 18.37 -27.32 23.51
CA VAL A 584 19.69 -27.96 23.62
C VAL A 584 19.49 -29.47 23.86
N ASN A 585 20.13 -30.30 23.04
CA ASN A 585 20.12 -31.75 23.22
C ASN A 585 21.26 -32.15 24.17
N ARG A 586 20.94 -32.64 25.37
CA ARG A 586 21.96 -32.96 26.40
C ARG A 586 22.86 -34.16 26.03
N THR A 587 22.50 -34.94 25.01
CA THR A 587 23.28 -36.13 24.57
C THR A 587 24.30 -35.82 23.49
N GLN A 588 24.29 -34.62 22.90
CA GLN A 588 25.38 -34.15 22.06
C GLN A 588 26.11 -33.02 22.81
N PRO A 589 27.44 -33.09 23.00
CA PRO A 589 28.18 -31.92 23.45
C PRO A 589 27.87 -30.74 22.51
N MET A 590 27.84 -29.52 23.03
CA MET A 590 27.50 -28.28 22.30
C MET A 590 28.52 -27.90 21.21
N LEU A 591 28.99 -28.85 20.39
CA LEU A 591 30.18 -28.73 19.56
C LEU A 591 29.99 -29.19 18.10
N ALA A 592 28.78 -29.48 17.64
CA ALA A 592 28.60 -30.03 16.27
C ALA A 592 28.25 -28.99 15.18
N ASP A 593 27.60 -27.86 15.51
CA ASP A 593 27.14 -26.87 14.52
C ASP A 593 27.59 -25.42 14.81
N GLU A 594 28.51 -25.22 15.76
CA GLU A 594 29.11 -23.91 15.97
C GLU A 594 30.16 -23.69 14.89
N ILE A 595 30.05 -22.62 14.10
CA ILE A 595 31.19 -22.13 13.34
C ILE A 595 32.25 -21.77 14.39
N PRO A 596 33.38 -22.49 14.48
CA PRO A 596 34.35 -22.24 15.54
C PRO A 596 34.89 -20.82 15.42
N LEU A 597 34.63 -19.99 16.44
CA LEU A 597 35.07 -18.60 16.44
C LEU A 597 36.56 -18.54 16.79
N LYS A 598 37.40 -18.15 15.82
CA LYS A 598 38.86 -18.07 16.00
C LYS A 598 39.30 -17.12 17.12
N TYR A 599 38.55 -16.03 17.35
CA TYR A 599 38.95 -14.92 18.24
C TYR A 599 38.05 -14.76 19.47
N GLN A 600 37.05 -15.63 19.66
CA GLN A 600 36.08 -15.51 20.74
C GLN A 600 35.76 -16.89 21.33
N THR A 601 35.53 -16.94 22.64
CA THR A 601 35.11 -18.16 23.35
C THR A 601 33.78 -17.88 24.05
N THR A 602 32.77 -18.68 23.75
CA THR A 602 31.45 -18.54 24.38
C THR A 602 31.45 -19.29 25.71
N GLN A 603 31.44 -18.56 26.83
CA GLN A 603 31.27 -19.16 28.16
C GLN A 603 29.83 -18.96 28.63
N ILE A 604 29.18 -20.05 29.02
CA ILE A 604 27.82 -20.02 29.59
C ILE A 604 27.92 -19.74 31.09
N ASP A 605 27.19 -18.72 31.55
CA ASP A 605 27.13 -18.36 32.97
C ASP A 605 26.59 -19.52 33.82
N SER A 606 27.17 -19.73 35.01
CA SER A 606 26.74 -20.79 35.94
C SER A 606 25.27 -20.63 36.37
N ALA A 607 24.76 -19.40 36.46
CA ALA A 607 23.34 -19.13 36.74
C ALA A 607 22.43 -19.64 35.63
N ALA A 608 22.87 -19.59 34.37
CA ALA A 608 22.12 -20.09 33.22
C ALA A 608 21.95 -21.61 33.28
N LEU A 609 22.92 -22.33 33.86
CA LEU A 609 22.89 -23.78 34.07
C LEU A 609 22.06 -24.18 35.30
N ALA A 610 22.19 -23.41 36.39
CA ALA A 610 21.54 -23.68 37.68
C ALA A 610 20.03 -23.42 37.64
N ASN A 611 19.60 -22.35 36.97
CA ASN A 611 18.19 -21.97 36.96
C ASN A 611 17.41 -22.71 35.86
N ASN A 612 16.15 -23.05 36.13
CA ASN A 612 15.24 -23.67 35.15
C ASN A 612 14.55 -22.61 34.27
N GLU A 613 15.30 -21.62 33.80
CA GLU A 613 14.82 -20.49 33.01
C GLU A 613 15.01 -20.77 31.52
N LEU A 614 13.95 -20.63 30.73
CA LEU A 614 13.98 -20.79 29.28
C LEU A 614 14.37 -19.48 28.59
N VAL A 615 13.70 -18.39 28.99
CA VAL A 615 13.82 -17.07 28.38
C VAL A 615 13.31 -16.00 29.35
N THR A 616 13.93 -14.84 29.32
CA THR A 616 13.43 -13.63 30.00
C THR A 616 12.77 -12.72 28.98
N ILE A 617 11.50 -12.38 29.19
CA ILE A 617 10.75 -11.44 28.37
C ILE A 617 10.79 -10.07 29.03
N LYS A 618 11.30 -9.09 28.31
CA LYS A 618 11.34 -7.68 28.71
C LYS A 618 10.39 -6.89 27.83
N LEU A 619 9.41 -6.21 28.41
CA LEU A 619 8.51 -5.33 27.68
C LEU A 619 8.76 -3.89 28.09
N ARG A 620 8.81 -3.00 27.10
CA ARG A 620 8.82 -1.55 27.33
C ARG A 620 7.58 -0.93 26.73
N TYR A 621 6.99 0.02 27.45
CA TYR A 621 5.83 0.77 26.98
C TYR A 621 5.80 2.15 27.62
N LYS A 622 5.11 3.10 27.01
CA LYS A 622 4.77 4.41 27.59
C LYS A 622 3.28 4.44 27.87
N ARG A 623 2.86 5.13 28.93
CA ARG A 623 1.44 5.51 29.06
C ARG A 623 1.10 6.55 28.00
N PRO A 624 -0.17 6.68 27.55
CA PRO A 624 -0.53 7.56 26.43
C PRO A 624 -0.02 9.00 26.58
N LYS A 625 -0.09 9.53 27.80
CA LYS A 625 0.35 10.90 28.16
C LYS A 625 1.82 11.02 28.63
N GLU A 626 2.54 9.91 28.76
CA GLU A 626 3.93 9.88 29.23
C GLU A 626 4.91 9.77 28.06
N ASN A 627 6.10 10.36 28.18
CA ASN A 627 7.15 10.27 27.16
C ASN A 627 8.33 9.35 27.56
N LYS A 628 8.32 8.86 28.80
CA LYS A 628 9.31 7.90 29.32
C LYS A 628 8.72 6.51 29.37
N SER A 629 9.47 5.51 28.90
CA SER A 629 9.00 4.12 28.96
C SER A 629 9.18 3.49 30.36
N ARG A 630 8.29 2.55 30.65
CA ARG A 630 8.29 1.66 31.82
C ARG A 630 8.68 0.26 31.37
N LEU A 631 9.40 -0.47 32.23
CA LEU A 631 9.87 -1.83 31.95
C LEU A 631 9.02 -2.84 32.73
N ILE A 632 8.62 -3.93 32.07
CA ILE A 632 8.06 -5.14 32.67
C ILE A 632 9.03 -6.28 32.36
N GLU A 633 9.38 -7.08 33.36
CA GLU A 633 10.23 -8.27 33.19
C GLU A 633 9.46 -9.52 33.62
N LYS A 634 9.46 -10.56 32.79
CA LYS A 634 8.84 -11.85 33.07
C LYS A 634 9.76 -12.99 32.66
N VAL A 635 10.14 -13.82 33.63
CA VAL A 635 10.93 -15.03 33.40
C VAL A 635 9.99 -16.19 33.05
N VAL A 636 10.26 -16.87 31.93
CA VAL A 636 9.56 -18.09 31.52
C VAL A 636 10.40 -19.29 31.92
N LYS A 637 9.82 -20.21 32.68
CA LYS A 637 10.49 -21.45 33.09
C LYS A 637 10.55 -22.44 31.93
N ASN A 638 11.60 -23.25 31.87
CA ASN A 638 11.70 -24.39 30.96
C ASN A 638 10.84 -25.55 31.50
N LYS A 639 9.52 -25.39 31.39
CA LYS A 639 8.52 -26.39 31.79
C LYS A 639 7.54 -26.57 30.63
N LEU A 640 7.62 -27.73 29.98
CA LEU A 640 6.75 -28.06 28.87
C LEU A 640 5.32 -28.32 29.37
N VAL A 641 4.35 -27.68 28.71
CA VAL A 641 2.93 -27.93 28.92
C VAL A 641 2.51 -29.10 28.02
N THR A 642 2.05 -30.20 28.61
CA THR A 642 1.64 -31.42 27.88
C THR A 642 0.23 -31.30 27.31
N GLN A 643 -0.68 -30.64 28.01
CA GLN A 643 -2.02 -30.30 27.54
C GLN A 643 -2.11 -28.80 27.31
N THR A 644 -1.90 -28.39 26.06
CA THR A 644 -1.89 -26.98 25.70
C THR A 644 -3.30 -26.37 25.64
N SER A 645 -3.38 -25.08 25.89
CA SER A 645 -4.62 -24.31 25.86
C SER A 645 -5.24 -24.26 24.45
N ASN A 646 -6.52 -23.89 24.40
CA ASN A 646 -7.18 -23.65 23.12
C ASN A 646 -6.58 -22.45 22.38
N ASN A 647 -6.06 -21.43 23.10
CA ASN A 647 -5.34 -20.31 22.48
C ASN A 647 -4.07 -20.78 21.79
N PHE A 648 -3.29 -21.63 22.46
CA PHE A 648 -2.04 -22.16 21.90
C PHE A 648 -2.34 -23.01 20.65
N LYS A 649 -3.27 -23.96 20.75
CA LYS A 649 -3.65 -24.82 19.63
C LYS A 649 -4.17 -24.01 18.44
N PHE A 650 -5.02 -23.01 18.69
CA PHE A 650 -5.61 -22.20 17.64
C PHE A 650 -4.56 -21.29 16.97
N ALA A 651 -3.78 -20.53 17.73
CA ALA A 651 -2.71 -19.68 17.18
C ALA A 651 -1.72 -20.50 16.34
N THR A 652 -1.36 -21.70 16.83
CA THR A 652 -0.45 -22.61 16.13
C THR A 652 -1.06 -23.13 14.82
N THR A 653 -2.37 -23.42 14.81
CA THR A 653 -3.10 -23.83 13.60
C THR A 653 -3.10 -22.71 12.56
N VAL A 654 -3.41 -21.48 12.97
CA VAL A 654 -3.40 -20.29 12.10
C VAL A 654 -2.00 -20.03 11.54
N ALA A 655 -0.97 -20.12 12.39
CA ALA A 655 0.42 -19.96 11.99
C ALA A 655 0.83 -20.99 10.92
N ALA A 656 0.51 -22.27 11.14
CA ALA A 656 0.78 -23.34 10.19
C ALA A 656 0.05 -23.13 8.85
N PHE A 657 -1.21 -22.67 8.89
CA PHE A 657 -1.97 -22.33 7.69
C PHE A 657 -1.33 -21.19 6.90
N GLY A 658 -0.98 -20.08 7.55
CA GLY A 658 -0.30 -18.95 6.91
C GLY A 658 1.05 -19.36 6.30
N MET A 659 1.88 -20.10 7.06
CA MET A 659 3.15 -20.63 6.53
C MET A 659 2.94 -21.58 5.35
N ARG A 660 1.89 -22.41 5.37
CA ARG A 660 1.58 -23.33 4.27
C ARG A 660 1.15 -22.60 3.00
N LEU A 661 0.28 -21.60 3.12
CA LEU A 661 -0.17 -20.75 2.00
C LEU A 661 1.01 -20.04 1.29
N ARG A 662 2.04 -19.68 2.05
CA ARG A 662 3.26 -19.05 1.52
C ARG A 662 4.27 -20.02 0.94
N ASN A 663 4.06 -21.32 1.12
CA ASN A 663 5.07 -22.36 0.88
C ASN A 663 6.35 -22.11 1.69
N SER A 664 6.20 -21.81 2.98
CA SER A 664 7.32 -21.67 3.92
C SER A 664 8.10 -22.99 4.02
N PRO A 665 9.45 -22.96 4.00
CA PRO A 665 10.25 -24.18 4.19
C PRO A 665 10.14 -24.73 5.62
N TYR A 666 9.67 -23.94 6.57
CA TYR A 666 9.67 -24.30 8.00
C TYR A 666 8.43 -25.07 8.45
N VAL A 667 7.36 -25.08 7.64
CA VAL A 667 6.15 -25.87 7.95
C VAL A 667 6.32 -27.35 7.53
N GLY A 668 7.45 -27.70 6.90
CA GLY A 668 7.77 -29.06 6.47
C GLY A 668 6.71 -29.63 5.53
N ASN A 669 6.40 -30.92 5.71
CA ASN A 669 5.40 -31.64 4.90
C ASN A 669 3.97 -31.53 5.46
N THR A 670 3.71 -30.54 6.32
CA THR A 670 2.40 -30.38 6.95
C THR A 670 1.31 -30.12 5.89
N SER A 671 0.29 -30.98 5.87
CA SER A 671 -0.84 -30.86 4.93
C SER A 671 -1.98 -29.99 5.47
N TYR A 672 -2.85 -29.49 4.58
CA TYR A 672 -4.06 -28.77 5.00
C TYR A 672 -5.00 -29.66 5.83
N GLN A 673 -5.02 -30.98 5.56
CA GLN A 673 -5.76 -31.97 6.35
C GLN A 673 -5.25 -32.03 7.80
N GLN A 674 -3.93 -32.05 7.98
CA GLN A 674 -3.32 -32.02 9.31
C GLN A 674 -3.65 -30.70 10.03
N ILE A 675 -3.51 -29.56 9.36
CA ILE A 675 -3.85 -28.23 9.91
C ILE A 675 -5.31 -28.18 10.35
N TYR A 676 -6.23 -28.65 9.50
CA TYR A 676 -7.66 -28.71 9.82
C TYR A 676 -7.92 -29.61 11.05
N SER A 677 -7.25 -30.75 11.15
CA SER A 677 -7.36 -31.63 12.32
C SER A 677 -6.93 -30.93 13.62
N TRP A 678 -5.83 -30.18 13.61
CA TRP A 678 -5.34 -29.43 14.78
C TRP A 678 -6.35 -28.36 15.23
N GLY A 679 -6.92 -27.64 14.27
CA GLY A 679 -7.89 -26.58 14.53
C GLY A 679 -9.23 -27.06 15.08
N GLN A 680 -9.71 -28.23 14.65
CA GLN A 680 -10.98 -28.80 15.13
C GLN A 680 -11.00 -29.06 16.64
N TYR A 681 -9.84 -29.32 17.25
CA TYR A 681 -9.69 -29.55 18.69
C TYR A 681 -9.41 -28.28 19.49
N ALA A 682 -9.38 -27.10 18.84
CA ALA A 682 -9.13 -25.80 19.46
C ALA A 682 -10.43 -24.97 19.67
N LYS A 683 -11.53 -25.63 20.06
CA LYS A 683 -12.83 -24.99 20.27
C LYS A 683 -12.82 -24.17 21.58
N SER A 684 -12.67 -22.85 21.45
CA SER A 684 -12.94 -21.88 22.51
C SER A 684 -14.30 -21.20 22.30
N VAL A 685 -14.63 -20.23 23.16
CA VAL A 685 -15.73 -19.29 22.89
C VAL A 685 -15.47 -18.58 21.56
N ASP A 686 -16.37 -18.75 20.61
CA ASP A 686 -16.36 -18.12 19.27
C ASP A 686 -17.75 -17.53 18.99
N SER A 687 -18.15 -16.57 19.82
CA SER A 687 -19.50 -15.99 19.80
C SER A 687 -19.88 -15.38 18.45
N ASN A 688 -18.88 -14.95 17.68
CA ASN A 688 -19.06 -14.34 16.36
C ASN A 688 -18.80 -15.30 15.19
N GLY A 689 -18.35 -16.53 15.46
CA GLY A 689 -18.13 -17.56 14.43
C GLY A 689 -16.87 -17.40 13.58
N TYR A 690 -15.91 -16.53 13.96
CA TYR A 690 -14.70 -16.27 13.17
C TYR A 690 -13.76 -17.47 13.13
N ARG A 691 -13.57 -18.17 14.27
CA ARG A 691 -12.72 -19.37 14.30
C ARG A 691 -13.36 -20.50 13.49
N ARG A 692 -14.69 -20.61 13.48
CA ARG A 692 -15.42 -21.54 12.62
C ARG A 692 -15.23 -21.23 11.14
N GLU A 693 -15.40 -19.97 10.73
CA GLU A 693 -15.16 -19.53 9.35
C GLU A 693 -13.74 -19.86 8.89
N PHE A 694 -12.75 -19.62 9.75
CA PHE A 694 -11.37 -20.00 9.47
C PHE A 694 -11.22 -21.49 9.16
N LEU A 695 -11.81 -22.37 9.96
CA LEU A 695 -11.72 -23.82 9.71
C LEU A 695 -12.38 -24.23 8.39
N GLU A 696 -13.48 -23.58 8.01
CA GLU A 696 -14.09 -23.79 6.69
C GLU A 696 -13.17 -23.32 5.54
N LEU A 697 -12.42 -22.23 5.73
CA LEU A 697 -11.39 -21.80 4.76
C LEU A 697 -10.27 -22.84 4.63
N VAL A 698 -9.76 -23.36 5.75
CA VAL A 698 -8.75 -24.44 5.71
C VAL A 698 -9.31 -25.66 4.99
N LYS A 699 -10.58 -26.00 5.23
CA LYS A 699 -11.27 -27.13 4.58
C LYS A 699 -11.42 -26.93 3.06
N LYS A 700 -11.68 -25.72 2.58
CA LYS A 700 -11.68 -25.42 1.14
C LYS A 700 -10.32 -25.72 0.49
N MET A 701 -9.22 -25.43 1.19
CA MET A 701 -7.87 -25.75 0.72
C MET A 701 -7.52 -27.25 0.74
N ILE A 702 -8.37 -28.10 1.32
CA ILE A 702 -8.24 -29.57 1.23
C ILE A 702 -8.88 -30.10 -0.06
N ALA A 703 -9.96 -29.45 -0.51
CA ALA A 703 -10.74 -29.88 -1.67
C ALA A 703 -10.15 -29.41 -3.01
N ASN A 704 -9.37 -28.33 -2.97
CA ASN A 704 -8.56 -27.81 -4.08
C ASN A 704 -7.15 -28.38 -4.02
#